data_AF-A0A3E4GTE7-F1
#
_entry.id   AF-A0A3E4GTE7-F1
#
_cell.length_a   1.000
_cell.length_b   1.000
_cell.length_c   1.000
_cell.angle_alpha   90.00
_cell.angle_beta   90.00
_cell.angle_gamma   90.00
#
_symmetry.space_group_name_H-M   'P 1'
#
loop_
_entity.id
_entity.type
_entity.pdbx_description
1 polymer ?
#
loop_
_entity_poly.entity_id
_entity_poly.type
_entity_poly.pdbx_seq_one_letter_code
_entity_poly.pdbx_strand_id
1 'polypeptide(L)'
;MGKKAKQMAALFMAGAVITGMTEMPLRVYAEEEPQKVEEKLIETDEYGNVYEIEPEIGLVEEDKSIRMARSSSAQIVNFNTKGAVVTEYTEAETGAQGYTCGAYGADAAYLGTSDGKVRFMLSGVIGEIDPDEVQVVDISQVEFLSCYQVSSGRLYHNIVGNVTNNDYNARLDNGPAPEYLAEGTDYYSYDGHYFYTYDNFENMLEDYQNGDRSHSVNPSAPYYNYFQYLPLRSQSNYSADELNSIINAKTDSNSKMWDTGAQFVKNQDTYGVNALMMAGTAALESGWGKSSIAKEKNNLFGLNAVDTSPGESANSYKDVSTCLKDFAETYMSKQYLRPECGTYKGAYLGNKGSGINVHYASDPFWGEKIANLMWSLDRTNGSKDYGKYSIGIKDLINSEHTTLNVRKESNTSSDVLYKTAAQSQYAFLLLDNGEAANGFYRVQSDGVLTEERNGVDSSTGNYNFQDMYGYASTDYISLIQKGNGSSSNVKPPENNKPDTGEEVEPVAVPDEVKDALSVSAHVTNLGWLDETGNGEKAGTVGLGYAMQAMKMQISGIDGLGIEYRAHVADDGWQDYVADGEQAGTTGQSKAIQAVQIRLTGEKKDEYQILYRAHVANDGWQNYVTTDEIAGTTGESKDLQAIQIVLLKKEKDVDVENKDFLSYSTSVQDLGWTGQVKNGEQSGTVGLSKAIQSIKINANLADLNVEYSTYVPNAGWQEYSADGKESTANDDPKRIEAIKIRLKGTQAENYDIYYRVYTSNYGWLGWAKNDEESGTKGYDCQAEAIQIVAGKKGMDAPGSTENAFVEKDPTVSYTAYVNGEGWMSPVENGETSGTTGKSLALGGIKVNLRDKGYAGTILYMSHIQDIGWDSWKEEGEVSGTANGQKRLEAVKIRLTEEMEERYDIYYRVHAQNFGWMGWTKNGESAGTEGYGYRVEAIQIKIVKKGAQAPGTTEQCFSKKWTSIVYSAHVQDIGWQNNVKDGALAGTTGESKRVEAIKISLSGQKAEGSVEYSAHVQDIGWQKSVKDGALAGTTGKGKRVEAIKINLTGTLSESCDVYYRVHAQDHGWLGWTKNGNPAGTEGLSKRIEAIEIKVVTKGDTAPEMGKEAFVKK
;
A
#
# COMPACT_ATOMS: atom_id res chain seq x y z
N MET A 1 29.56 66.20 19.92
CA MET A 1 30.17 64.96 19.38
C MET A 1 29.65 63.82 20.23
N GLY A 2 29.03 62.74 19.78
CA GLY A 2 28.48 62.27 18.48
C GLY A 2 27.56 61.09 18.88
N LYS A 3 26.29 61.02 18.46
CA LYS A 3 25.73 60.54 17.18
C LYS A 3 26.18 59.12 16.76
N LYS A 4 25.15 58.27 16.57
CA LYS A 4 25.06 56.98 15.82
C LYS A 4 25.29 55.69 16.61
N ALA A 5 24.19 55.08 17.06
CA ALA A 5 23.79 53.69 16.78
C ALA A 5 22.49 53.35 17.54
N LYS A 6 21.35 53.73 16.96
CA LYS A 6 20.00 53.22 17.28
C LYS A 6 19.27 53.09 15.94
N GLN A 7 19.14 51.86 15.45
CA GLN A 7 18.17 51.39 14.46
C GLN A 7 18.11 49.86 14.56
N MET A 8 16.89 49.30 14.52
CA MET A 8 16.49 47.89 14.67
C MET A 8 16.27 47.38 16.11
N ALA A 9 15.33 48.00 16.82
CA ALA A 9 14.36 47.35 17.72
C ALA A 9 13.35 48.41 18.24
N ALA A 10 12.06 48.15 18.04
CA ALA A 10 10.85 48.77 18.62
C ALA A 10 10.47 50.25 18.29
N LEU A 11 9.22 50.40 17.83
CA LEU A 11 8.33 51.54 18.10
C LEU A 11 6.98 50.87 18.48
N PHE A 12 6.36 51.06 19.64
CA PHE A 12 6.20 52.27 20.45
C PHE A 12 6.13 51.95 21.96
N MET A 13 6.69 52.82 22.81
CA MET A 13 5.95 53.51 23.89
C MET A 13 6.84 54.44 24.75
N ALA A 14 6.16 55.43 25.34
CA ALA A 14 6.52 56.38 26.41
C ALA A 14 7.13 57.75 26.01
N GLY A 15 6.63 58.90 26.50
CA GLY A 15 5.56 59.16 27.48
C GLY A 15 5.49 60.65 27.87
N ALA A 16 4.54 61.02 28.74
CA ALA A 16 4.61 62.17 29.65
C ALA A 16 3.51 62.10 30.73
N VAL A 17 3.88 62.36 31.98
CA VAL A 17 3.01 62.40 33.18
C VAL A 17 2.62 63.86 33.47
N ILE A 18 1.32 64.16 33.65
CA ILE A 18 0.81 65.29 34.44
C ILE A 18 -0.50 64.88 35.17
N THR A 19 -0.61 65.38 36.40
CA THR A 19 -1.57 65.19 37.49
C THR A 19 -3.03 65.65 37.27
N GLY A 20 -3.98 64.88 37.80
CA GLY A 20 -5.07 65.37 38.69
C GLY A 20 -6.39 65.94 38.12
N MET A 21 -7.50 65.37 38.62
CA MET A 21 -8.86 65.94 38.84
C MET A 21 -10.03 65.58 37.89
N THR A 22 -10.99 64.85 38.49
CA THR A 22 -12.48 65.03 38.50
C THR A 22 -13.37 64.76 37.27
N GLU A 23 -14.20 63.71 37.41
CA GLU A 23 -15.63 63.51 37.10
C GLU A 23 -16.35 64.03 35.81
N MET A 24 -17.13 63.09 35.23
CA MET A 24 -18.41 63.19 34.48
C MET A 24 -18.42 63.48 32.95
N PRO A 25 -19.47 63.06 32.19
CA PRO A 25 -20.08 61.72 32.03
C PRO A 25 -20.30 61.33 30.55
N LEU A 26 -20.80 60.11 30.32
CA LEU A 26 -21.21 59.48 29.05
C LEU A 26 -21.65 60.39 27.89
N ARG A 27 -21.14 60.09 26.69
CA ARG A 27 -21.93 60.12 25.45
C ARG A 27 -21.59 58.91 24.58
N VAL A 28 -22.58 58.02 24.47
CA VAL A 28 -22.62 56.90 23.54
C VAL A 28 -22.61 57.45 22.12
N TYR A 29 -21.54 57.15 21.37
CA TYR A 29 -21.59 57.04 19.92
C TYR A 29 -21.35 55.56 19.63
N ALA A 30 -22.28 54.93 18.91
CA ALA A 30 -22.06 53.62 18.34
C ALA A 30 -20.92 53.76 17.32
N GLU A 31 -19.73 53.34 17.70
CA GLU A 31 -18.67 53.02 16.74
C GLU A 31 -19.08 51.68 16.12
N GLU A 32 -19.23 51.66 14.80
CA GLU A 32 -19.23 50.43 14.03
C GLU A 32 -17.97 49.66 14.42
N GLU A 33 -18.13 48.45 14.96
CA GLU A 33 -16.98 47.60 15.27
C GLU A 33 -16.15 47.43 13.99
N PRO A 34 -14.81 47.61 14.06
CA PRO A 34 -13.97 47.26 12.93
C PRO A 34 -14.21 45.78 12.64
N GLN A 35 -14.60 45.45 11.40
CA GLN A 35 -14.69 44.06 10.94
C GLN A 35 -13.39 43.34 11.33
N LYS A 36 -13.47 42.44 12.31
CA LYS A 36 -12.47 41.40 12.51
C LYS A 36 -12.41 40.65 11.18
N VAL A 37 -11.30 40.79 10.46
CA VAL A 37 -10.99 39.86 9.37
C VAL A 37 -10.74 38.54 10.08
N GLU A 38 -11.71 37.63 10.04
CA GLU A 38 -11.54 36.26 10.51
C GLU A 38 -10.41 35.62 9.67
N GLU A 39 -9.31 35.25 10.33
CA GLU A 39 -8.14 34.67 9.69
C GLU A 39 -8.47 33.22 9.30
N LYS A 40 -8.48 32.94 8.00
CA LYS A 40 -8.75 31.60 7.48
C LYS A 40 -7.50 30.75 7.55
N LEU A 41 -7.65 29.48 7.90
CA LEU A 41 -6.56 28.52 7.92
C LEU A 41 -6.40 27.86 6.55
N ILE A 42 -5.16 27.59 6.15
CA ILE A 42 -4.85 26.87 4.90
C ILE A 42 -4.52 25.40 5.21
N GLU A 43 -5.31 24.49 4.65
CA GLU A 43 -5.17 23.05 4.84
C GLU A 43 -4.97 22.30 3.52
N THR A 44 -4.58 21.03 3.63
CA THR A 44 -4.40 20.14 2.47
C THR A 44 -4.88 18.72 2.74
N ASP A 45 -5.34 18.06 1.68
CA ASP A 45 -5.73 16.65 1.69
C ASP A 45 -4.62 15.72 1.15
N GLU A 46 -4.87 14.41 1.16
CA GLU A 46 -3.92 13.39 0.73
C GLU A 46 -3.60 13.41 -0.78
N TYR A 47 -4.33 14.22 -1.55
CA TYR A 47 -4.14 14.38 -2.99
C TYR A 47 -3.37 15.67 -3.32
N GLY A 48 -3.03 16.46 -2.31
CA GLY A 48 -2.35 17.74 -2.46
C GLY A 48 -3.28 18.86 -2.94
N ASN A 49 -4.58 18.73 -2.72
CA ASN A 49 -5.50 19.85 -2.90
C ASN A 49 -5.34 20.80 -1.70
N VAL A 50 -5.39 22.10 -1.95
CA VAL A 50 -5.25 23.15 -0.93
C VAL A 50 -6.61 23.84 -0.76
N TYR A 51 -7.08 23.96 0.48
CA TYR A 51 -8.37 24.55 0.80
C TYR A 51 -8.30 25.42 2.06
N GLU A 52 -9.29 26.30 2.20
CA GLU A 52 -9.46 27.16 3.36
C GLU A 52 -10.46 26.53 4.34
N ILE A 53 -10.18 26.58 5.64
CA ILE A 53 -11.15 26.25 6.69
C ILE A 53 -11.32 27.42 7.66
N GLU A 54 -12.51 27.51 8.24
CA GLU A 54 -12.81 28.50 9.28
C GLU A 54 -12.35 27.96 10.65
N PRO A 55 -11.60 28.74 11.44
CA PRO A 55 -11.12 28.29 12.73
C PRO A 55 -12.26 28.23 13.77
N GLU A 56 -12.35 27.12 14.50
CA GLU A 56 -13.24 26.97 15.66
C GLU A 56 -12.42 26.85 16.95
N ILE A 57 -12.95 27.33 18.07
CA ILE A 57 -12.34 27.14 19.40
C ILE A 57 -12.73 25.76 19.94
N GLY A 58 -11.74 24.95 20.32
CA GLY A 58 -11.92 23.56 20.73
C GLY A 58 -11.81 23.30 22.23
N LEU A 59 -12.50 24.07 23.08
CA LEU A 59 -12.45 23.88 24.54
C LEU A 59 -13.22 22.64 24.99
N VAL A 60 -12.61 21.82 25.85
CA VAL A 60 -13.27 20.67 26.50
C VAL A 60 -13.98 21.17 27.76
N GLU A 61 -15.30 20.99 27.86
CA GLU A 61 -16.06 21.41 29.06
C GLU A 61 -15.78 20.50 30.27
N GLU A 62 -15.62 21.09 31.46
CA GLU A 62 -15.56 20.32 32.72
C GLU A 62 -16.95 19.74 33.07
N ASP A 63 -17.33 18.61 32.49
CA ASP A 63 -18.52 17.90 32.96
C ASP A 63 -18.23 17.13 34.26
N LYS A 64 -18.59 17.75 35.40
CA LYS A 64 -18.50 17.14 36.74
C LYS A 64 -19.44 15.94 36.94
N SER A 65 -20.29 15.59 35.97
CA SER A 65 -21.28 14.52 36.08
C SER A 65 -20.86 13.17 35.48
N ILE A 66 -19.79 13.10 34.69
CA ILE A 66 -19.27 11.85 34.13
C ILE A 66 -18.19 11.25 35.05
N ARG A 67 -18.60 10.78 36.24
CA ARG A 67 -17.79 9.85 37.04
C ARG A 67 -18.43 8.48 37.03
N MET A 68 -18.09 7.68 36.03
CA MET A 68 -17.75 6.25 36.12
C MET A 68 -17.73 5.61 34.71
N ALA A 69 -16.52 5.43 34.15
CA ALA A 69 -16.03 4.18 33.55
C ALA A 69 -14.94 4.43 32.49
N ARG A 70 -13.72 4.74 32.95
CA ARG A 70 -12.38 4.36 32.44
C ARG A 70 -11.40 5.25 33.21
N SER A 71 -10.59 4.68 34.12
CA SER A 71 -9.46 5.44 34.67
C SER A 71 -8.30 5.29 33.70
N SER A 72 -8.09 6.27 32.83
CA SER A 72 -6.76 6.52 32.28
C SER A 72 -6.08 7.55 33.20
N SER A 73 -4.76 7.49 33.30
CA SER A 73 -3.95 8.56 33.88
C SER A 73 -3.28 9.42 32.80
N ALA A 74 -3.47 9.08 31.52
CA ALA A 74 -2.94 9.81 30.38
C ALA A 74 -3.65 11.15 30.17
N GLN A 75 -2.85 12.19 29.99
CA GLN A 75 -3.31 13.53 29.68
C GLN A 75 -2.65 14.02 28.39
N ILE A 76 -3.34 14.91 27.69
CA ILE A 76 -2.83 15.64 26.52
C ILE A 76 -2.95 17.14 26.77
N VAL A 77 -2.18 17.93 26.02
CA VAL A 77 -2.28 19.39 26.01
C VAL A 77 -3.06 19.79 24.76
N ASN A 78 -4.20 20.43 24.96
CA ASN A 78 -4.99 21.05 23.91
C ASN A 78 -4.54 22.50 23.72
N PHE A 79 -3.96 22.79 22.56
CA PHE A 79 -3.51 24.10 22.11
C PHE A 79 -4.62 24.95 21.49
N ASN A 80 -5.74 24.35 21.06
CA ASN A 80 -6.85 25.10 20.44
C ASN A 80 -7.80 25.72 21.48
N THR A 81 -7.26 26.59 22.32
CA THR A 81 -8.02 27.35 23.33
C THR A 81 -8.52 28.70 22.82
N LYS A 82 -7.92 29.21 21.74
CA LYS A 82 -8.08 30.58 21.24
C LYS A 82 -8.34 30.68 19.74
N GLY A 83 -8.57 29.56 19.03
CA GLY A 83 -8.79 29.54 17.58
C GLY A 83 -7.50 29.81 16.79
N ALA A 84 -7.61 30.50 15.64
CA ALA A 84 -6.48 30.89 14.79
C ALA A 84 -5.64 32.02 15.41
N VAL A 85 -5.06 31.77 16.60
CA VAL A 85 -4.22 32.72 17.31
C VAL A 85 -2.92 32.03 17.68
N VAL A 86 -1.81 32.72 17.43
CA VAL A 86 -0.47 32.23 17.78
C VAL A 86 -0.31 32.13 19.30
N THR A 87 0.26 31.02 19.72
CA THR A 87 0.60 30.67 21.09
C THR A 87 2.12 30.52 21.19
N GLU A 88 2.74 31.34 22.04
CA GLU A 88 4.20 31.34 22.27
C GLU A 88 4.59 30.30 23.33
N TYR A 89 5.77 29.69 23.17
CA TYR A 89 6.35 28.75 24.13
C TYR A 89 7.86 28.94 24.25
N THR A 90 8.43 28.42 25.34
CA THR A 90 9.89 28.30 25.50
C THR A 90 10.29 26.85 25.22
N GLU A 91 11.19 26.61 24.26
CA GLU A 91 11.79 25.28 24.07
C GLU A 91 12.59 24.91 25.32
N ALA A 92 12.35 23.71 25.83
CA ALA A 92 12.68 23.36 27.19
C ALA A 92 14.18 23.25 27.46
N GLU A 93 14.95 22.74 26.50
CA GLU A 93 16.35 22.35 26.73
C GLU A 93 17.33 23.49 26.40
N THR A 94 16.99 24.33 25.43
CA THR A 94 17.80 25.46 24.96
C THR A 94 17.31 26.80 25.48
N GLY A 95 16.06 26.88 25.96
CA GLY A 95 15.41 28.14 26.34
C GLY A 95 15.04 29.04 25.16
N ALA A 96 15.14 28.53 23.92
CA ALA A 96 14.78 29.29 22.73
C ALA A 96 13.28 29.61 22.70
N GLN A 97 12.91 30.79 22.19
CA GLN A 97 11.50 31.15 22.01
C GLN A 97 10.96 30.51 20.73
N GLY A 98 9.78 29.89 20.83
CA GLY A 98 9.05 29.28 19.72
C GLY A 98 7.58 29.68 19.74
N TYR A 99 6.86 29.32 18.68
CA TYR A 99 5.45 29.65 18.54
C TYR A 99 4.72 28.60 17.69
N THR A 100 3.42 28.43 17.95
CA THR A 100 2.52 27.53 17.23
C THR A 100 1.11 28.12 17.14
N CYS A 101 0.22 27.55 16.34
CA CYS A 101 -1.21 27.88 16.32
C CYS A 101 -2.03 26.61 16.48
N GLY A 102 -2.79 26.51 17.57
CA GLY A 102 -3.50 25.28 17.94
C GLY A 102 -4.63 24.89 16.99
N ALA A 103 -5.15 25.82 16.19
CA ALA A 103 -6.23 25.51 15.24
C ALA A 103 -5.75 24.71 14.01
N TYR A 104 -4.44 24.71 13.71
CA TYR A 104 -3.83 23.83 12.71
C TYR A 104 -3.53 22.42 13.25
N GLY A 105 -3.43 22.26 14.58
CA GLY A 105 -3.04 21.03 15.25
C GLY A 105 -3.23 21.19 16.76
N ALA A 106 -4.32 20.63 17.27
CA ALA A 106 -4.82 20.96 18.59
C ALA A 106 -4.14 20.16 19.71
N ASP A 107 -3.78 18.91 19.47
CA ASP A 107 -3.31 18.01 20.52
C ASP A 107 -1.77 17.87 20.56
N ALA A 108 -1.26 17.74 21.78
CA ALA A 108 0.16 17.53 22.09
C ALA A 108 0.31 16.60 23.31
N ALA A 109 1.45 15.94 23.46
CA ALA A 109 1.73 15.12 24.65
C ALA A 109 1.87 16.01 25.89
N TYR A 110 1.22 15.65 27.00
CA TYR A 110 1.47 16.27 28.30
C TYR A 110 2.63 15.56 29.01
N LEU A 111 3.71 16.29 29.28
CA LEU A 111 4.92 15.75 29.91
C LEU A 111 5.04 16.13 31.39
N GLY A 112 4.07 16.83 31.95
CA GLY A 112 4.05 17.26 33.34
C GLY A 112 4.00 18.79 33.49
N THR A 113 4.08 19.24 34.74
CA THR A 113 4.13 20.66 35.08
C THR A 113 5.35 20.90 35.96
N SER A 114 6.22 21.80 35.53
CA SER A 114 7.42 22.22 36.28
C SER A 114 7.48 23.74 36.34
N ASP A 115 7.87 24.29 37.49
CA ASP A 115 7.97 25.74 37.72
C ASP A 115 6.69 26.54 37.35
N GLY A 116 5.52 25.90 37.50
CA GLY A 116 4.23 26.50 37.18
C GLY A 116 3.89 26.54 35.68
N LYS A 117 4.73 25.95 34.82
CA LYS A 117 4.51 25.83 33.38
C LYS A 117 4.12 24.41 32.97
N VAL A 118 3.26 24.28 31.97
CA VAL A 118 2.94 23.01 31.32
C VAL A 118 4.08 22.64 30.37
N ARG A 119 4.64 21.43 30.54
CA ARG A 119 5.64 20.87 29.63
C ARG A 119 4.94 19.94 28.64
N PHE A 120 5.27 20.07 27.35
CA PHE A 120 4.58 19.34 26.28
C PHE A 120 5.53 18.84 25.19
N MET A 121 5.06 17.90 24.35
CA MET A 121 5.66 17.62 23.04
C MET A 121 4.65 17.84 21.92
N LEU A 122 4.99 18.68 20.94
CA LEU A 122 4.18 18.95 19.75
C LEU A 122 5.10 19.00 18.53
N SER A 123 4.82 18.21 17.49
CA SER A 123 5.57 18.25 16.22
C SER A 123 7.10 18.27 16.43
N GLY A 124 7.59 17.34 17.26
CA GLY A 124 9.00 17.14 17.58
C GLY A 124 9.61 18.09 18.62
N VAL A 125 9.00 19.24 18.93
CA VAL A 125 9.53 20.16 19.94
C VAL A 125 9.06 19.78 21.34
N ILE A 126 9.96 19.85 22.32
CA ILE A 126 9.62 19.83 23.75
C ILE A 126 9.60 21.28 24.24
N GLY A 127 8.44 21.73 24.70
CA GLY A 127 8.25 23.11 25.12
C GLY A 127 7.67 23.24 26.52
N GLU A 128 7.80 24.44 27.07
CA GLU A 128 7.17 24.88 28.31
C GLU A 128 6.31 26.11 28.05
N ILE A 129 5.09 26.09 28.57
CA ILE A 129 4.09 27.12 28.32
C ILE A 129 3.30 27.48 29.58
N ASP A 130 2.78 28.71 29.64
CA ASP A 130 1.87 29.14 30.69
C ASP A 130 0.57 28.30 30.64
N PRO A 131 0.10 27.73 31.77
CA PRO A 131 -1.16 27.00 31.82
C PRO A 131 -2.38 27.79 31.34
N ASP A 132 -2.38 29.14 31.40
CA ASP A 132 -3.50 29.96 30.94
C ASP A 132 -3.63 30.00 29.40
N GLU A 133 -2.59 29.56 28.68
CA GLU A 133 -2.54 29.59 27.21
C GLU A 133 -3.08 28.30 26.58
N VAL A 134 -3.16 27.20 27.34
CA VAL A 134 -3.50 25.85 26.87
C VAL A 134 -4.47 25.15 27.82
N GLN A 135 -5.04 24.02 27.43
CA GLN A 135 -5.87 23.19 28.31
C GLN A 135 -5.24 21.82 28.48
N VAL A 136 -4.92 21.41 29.72
CA VAL A 136 -4.53 20.02 30.01
C VAL A 136 -5.81 19.21 30.23
N VAL A 137 -6.02 18.18 29.41
CA VAL A 137 -7.25 17.37 29.43
C VAL A 137 -6.91 15.90 29.55
N ASP A 138 -7.78 15.13 30.21
CA ASP A 138 -7.66 13.67 30.22
C ASP A 138 -8.04 13.14 28.82
N ILE A 139 -7.29 12.15 28.32
CA ILE A 139 -7.53 11.57 27.00
C ILE A 139 -8.93 10.93 26.88
N SER A 140 -9.60 10.60 28.00
CA SER A 140 -10.98 10.11 28.00
C SER A 140 -12.04 11.20 27.77
N GLN A 141 -11.65 12.48 27.79
CA GLN A 141 -12.54 13.62 27.59
C GLN A 141 -12.48 14.21 26.17
N VAL A 142 -11.55 13.72 25.34
CA VAL A 142 -11.44 14.12 23.94
C VAL A 142 -12.15 13.12 23.04
N GLU A 143 -12.73 13.60 21.94
CA GLU A 143 -13.42 12.75 20.98
C GLU A 143 -12.42 12.12 20.00
N PHE A 144 -11.46 12.91 19.50
CA PHE A 144 -10.47 12.51 18.50
C PHE A 144 -9.07 13.06 18.83
N LEU A 145 -8.04 12.34 18.40
CA LEU A 145 -6.62 12.70 18.52
C LEU A 145 -5.94 12.60 17.16
N SER A 146 -4.90 13.40 16.96
CA SER A 146 -4.06 13.25 15.77
C SER A 146 -3.41 11.88 15.77
N CYS A 147 -3.45 11.18 14.64
CA CYS A 147 -2.94 9.81 14.53
C CYS A 147 -2.42 9.49 13.14
N TYR A 148 -1.57 8.49 13.07
CA TYR A 148 -1.04 7.91 11.86
C TYR A 148 -1.77 6.60 11.55
N GLN A 149 -2.13 6.40 10.29
CA GLN A 149 -2.80 5.19 9.82
C GLN A 149 -2.14 4.68 8.55
N VAL A 150 -1.97 3.37 8.45
CA VAL A 150 -1.57 2.73 7.19
C VAL A 150 -2.81 2.38 6.40
N SER A 151 -2.85 2.76 5.12
CA SER A 151 -3.84 2.21 4.18
C SER A 151 -3.26 2.02 2.79
N SER A 152 -3.51 0.87 2.16
CA SER A 152 -3.02 0.56 0.81
C SER A 152 -1.49 0.76 0.66
N GLY A 153 -0.72 0.39 1.68
CA GLY A 153 0.75 0.55 1.71
C GLY A 153 1.25 2.00 1.87
N ARG A 154 0.37 2.94 2.22
CA ARG A 154 0.66 4.37 2.45
C ARG A 154 0.52 4.72 3.92
N LEU A 155 1.39 5.58 4.44
CA LEU A 155 1.24 6.14 5.78
C LEU A 155 0.52 7.50 5.68
N TYR A 156 -0.60 7.63 6.37
CA TYR A 156 -1.36 8.88 6.45
C TYR A 156 -1.22 9.48 7.84
N HIS A 157 -1.06 10.80 7.95
CA HIS A 157 -1.20 11.53 9.21
C HIS A 157 -2.53 12.28 9.20
N ASN A 158 -3.44 11.89 10.08
CA ASN A 158 -4.71 12.56 10.29
C ASN A 158 -4.56 13.56 11.45
N ILE A 159 -4.78 14.84 11.18
CA ILE A 159 -4.50 15.94 12.10
C ILE A 159 -5.80 16.53 12.61
N VAL A 160 -5.94 16.58 13.93
CA VAL A 160 -7.09 17.17 14.60
C VAL A 160 -6.82 18.64 14.88
N GLY A 161 -7.66 19.54 14.37
CA GLY A 161 -7.62 20.95 14.77
C GLY A 161 -8.62 21.28 15.88
N ASN A 162 -9.50 20.37 16.26
CA ASN A 162 -10.40 20.51 17.40
C ASN A 162 -10.68 19.15 18.07
N VAL A 163 -10.17 18.96 19.29
CA VAL A 163 -10.26 17.69 20.04
C VAL A 163 -11.68 17.32 20.50
N THR A 164 -12.66 18.22 20.36
CA THR A 164 -14.09 17.94 20.67
C THR A 164 -14.93 17.62 19.43
N ASN A 165 -14.36 17.74 18.23
CA ASN A 165 -15.02 17.40 16.98
C ASN A 165 -14.55 16.02 16.49
N ASN A 166 -15.44 15.24 15.88
CA ASN A 166 -15.16 13.90 15.37
C ASN A 166 -14.65 13.90 13.91
N ASP A 167 -13.82 14.88 13.56
CA ASP A 167 -13.29 15.08 12.21
C ASP A 167 -11.83 15.57 12.23
N TYR A 168 -11.13 15.39 11.11
CA TYR A 168 -9.76 15.84 10.92
C TYR A 168 -9.71 17.09 10.05
N ASN A 169 -8.90 18.08 10.44
CA ASN A 169 -8.69 19.29 9.63
C ASN A 169 -7.90 18.98 8.36
N ALA A 170 -6.96 18.03 8.47
CA ALA A 170 -6.11 17.59 7.38
C ALA A 170 -5.81 16.09 7.47
N ARG A 171 -5.60 15.50 6.30
CA ARG A 171 -5.13 14.14 6.12
C ARG A 171 -3.97 14.15 5.14
N LEU A 172 -2.75 13.90 5.63
CA LEU A 172 -1.51 14.06 4.86
C LEU A 172 -0.98 12.71 4.40
N ASP A 173 -0.61 12.58 3.13
CA ASP A 173 -0.02 11.37 2.56
C ASP A 173 1.52 11.39 2.71
N ASN A 174 2.03 10.69 3.72
CA ASN A 174 3.43 10.83 4.16
C ASN A 174 4.45 9.98 3.42
N GLY A 175 4.01 9.09 2.55
CA GLY A 175 4.90 8.20 1.82
C GLY A 175 4.46 6.75 1.93
N PRO A 176 5.26 5.84 1.33
CA PRO A 176 5.18 4.42 1.60
C PRO A 176 5.19 4.17 3.11
N ALA A 177 4.29 3.32 3.58
CA ALA A 177 4.24 2.93 4.97
C ALA A 177 5.45 2.05 5.34
N PRO A 178 6.10 2.28 6.48
CA PRO A 178 7.07 1.33 7.04
C PRO A 178 6.43 -0.03 7.30
N GLU A 179 7.14 -1.12 7.02
CA GLU A 179 6.62 -2.50 7.15
C GLU A 179 6.18 -2.87 8.57
N TYR A 180 6.73 -2.20 9.59
CA TYR A 180 6.40 -2.43 10.99
C TYR A 180 5.07 -1.78 11.43
N LEU A 181 4.43 -0.97 10.58
CA LEU A 181 3.11 -0.40 10.84
C LEU A 181 2.04 -1.19 10.09
N ALA A 182 1.14 -1.82 10.85
CA ALA A 182 0.00 -2.56 10.30
C ALA A 182 -1.15 -1.65 9.86
N GLU A 183 -1.80 -2.01 8.74
CA GLU A 183 -3.06 -1.41 8.28
C GLU A 183 -4.21 -1.70 9.26
N GLY A 184 -5.11 -0.72 9.44
CA GLY A 184 -6.25 -0.81 10.36
C GLY A 184 -5.93 -0.52 11.84
N THR A 185 -4.72 -0.06 12.14
CA THR A 185 -4.30 0.36 13.49
C THR A 185 -4.02 1.87 13.51
N ASP A 186 -4.50 2.54 14.56
CA ASP A 186 -4.16 3.94 14.85
C ASP A 186 -2.86 4.00 15.64
N TYR A 187 -1.89 4.76 15.12
CA TYR A 187 -0.62 5.03 15.77
C TYR A 187 -0.51 6.48 16.20
N TYR A 188 0.01 6.71 17.40
CA TYR A 188 0.21 8.03 17.98
C TYR A 188 1.70 8.36 18.03
N SER A 189 2.05 9.59 17.66
CA SER A 189 3.42 10.09 17.68
C SER A 189 3.41 11.61 17.65
N TYR A 190 3.92 12.25 18.71
CA TYR A 190 4.06 13.71 18.74
C TYR A 190 5.46 14.17 18.32
N ASP A 191 6.40 13.25 18.08
CA ASP A 191 7.66 13.53 17.37
C ASP A 191 7.61 13.20 15.87
N GLY A 192 6.62 12.43 15.43
CA GLY A 192 6.46 12.01 14.04
C GLY A 192 7.45 10.93 13.59
N HIS A 193 8.19 10.32 14.53
CA HIS A 193 9.29 9.39 14.25
C HIS A 193 9.12 8.03 14.92
N TYR A 194 8.61 8.03 16.15
CA TYR A 194 8.39 6.83 16.95
C TYR A 194 6.90 6.66 17.23
N PHE A 195 6.36 5.49 16.91
CA PHE A 195 4.92 5.24 16.88
C PHE A 195 4.47 4.36 18.06
N TYR A 196 3.30 4.67 18.60
CA TYR A 196 2.68 3.92 19.71
C TYR A 196 1.23 3.60 19.39
N THR A 197 0.75 2.45 19.82
CA THR A 197 -0.69 2.12 19.73
C THR A 197 -1.46 2.80 20.88
N TYR A 198 -2.79 2.90 20.76
CA TYR A 198 -3.63 3.47 21.82
C TYR A 198 -3.39 2.82 23.20
N ASP A 199 -3.28 1.49 23.25
CA ASP A 199 -3.01 0.74 24.50
C ASP A 199 -1.66 1.09 25.15
N ASN A 200 -0.73 1.69 24.39
CA ASN A 200 0.60 2.12 24.84
C ASN A 200 0.72 3.65 24.95
N PHE A 201 -0.39 4.40 24.93
CA PHE A 201 -0.34 5.86 24.99
C PHE A 201 0.27 6.38 26.31
N GLU A 202 -0.03 5.75 27.45
CA GLU A 202 0.62 6.09 28.72
C GLU A 202 2.14 5.83 28.67
N ASN A 203 2.56 4.72 28.07
CA ASN A 203 3.97 4.39 27.88
C ASN A 203 4.67 5.41 26.97
N MET A 204 3.99 5.94 25.95
CA MET A 204 4.52 7.03 25.12
C MET A 204 4.84 8.28 25.94
N LEU A 205 3.94 8.68 26.85
CA LEU A 205 4.16 9.84 27.71
C LEU A 205 5.34 9.60 28.67
N GLU A 206 5.43 8.40 29.25
CA GLU A 206 6.55 8.00 30.11
C GLU A 206 7.87 8.00 29.35
N ASP A 207 7.91 7.41 28.15
CA ASP A 207 9.08 7.39 27.27
C ASP A 207 9.55 8.81 26.94
N TYR A 208 8.63 9.69 26.55
CA TYR A 208 8.94 11.09 26.27
C TYR A 208 9.47 11.85 27.50
N GLN A 209 8.91 11.62 28.69
CA GLN A 209 9.40 12.20 29.95
C GLN A 209 10.81 11.74 30.31
N ASN A 210 11.15 10.49 29.98
CA ASN A 210 12.44 9.87 30.29
C ASN A 210 13.49 10.07 29.19
N GLY A 211 13.13 10.64 28.04
CA GLY A 211 14.02 10.76 26.88
C GLY A 211 14.33 9.40 26.23
N ASP A 212 13.41 8.44 26.32
CA ASP A 212 13.48 7.08 25.79
C ASP A 212 12.42 6.87 24.70
N ARG A 213 12.47 5.77 23.95
CA ARG A 213 11.47 5.30 22.97
C ARG A 213 11.26 3.78 23.04
N SER A 214 11.67 3.13 24.12
CA SER A 214 11.76 1.67 24.22
C SER A 214 10.42 0.96 24.09
N HIS A 215 9.29 1.61 24.38
CA HIS A 215 7.94 1.06 24.23
C HIS A 215 7.29 1.38 22.88
N SER A 216 7.97 2.13 22.00
CA SER A 216 7.48 2.37 20.64
C SER A 216 7.45 1.07 19.82
N VAL A 217 6.71 1.09 18.72
CA VAL A 217 6.68 0.00 17.73
C VAL A 217 8.02 -0.13 17.01
N ASN A 218 8.78 0.96 16.92
CA ASN A 218 10.01 1.07 16.14
C ASN A 218 11.19 1.69 16.93
N PRO A 219 11.56 1.14 18.11
CA PRO A 219 12.52 1.76 19.02
C PRO A 219 13.94 1.83 18.45
N SER A 220 14.27 0.97 17.49
CA SER A 220 15.59 0.90 16.84
C SER A 220 15.59 1.39 15.39
N ALA A 221 14.44 1.81 14.86
CA ALA A 221 14.27 2.17 13.45
C ALA A 221 13.29 3.35 13.33
N PRO A 222 13.70 4.57 13.74
CA PRO A 222 12.83 5.73 13.65
C PRO A 222 12.44 6.02 12.20
N TYR A 223 11.18 6.40 12.02
CA TYR A 223 10.67 6.87 10.74
C TYR A 223 11.06 8.32 10.52
N TYR A 224 11.46 8.69 9.30
CA TYR A 224 11.55 10.09 8.89
C TYR A 224 10.87 10.23 7.54
N ASN A 225 9.90 11.13 7.42
CA ASN A 225 9.27 11.44 6.13
C ASN A 225 10.35 12.00 5.18
N TYR A 226 10.52 11.32 4.04
CA TYR A 226 11.60 11.62 3.10
C TYR A 226 11.61 13.09 2.66
N PHE A 227 10.49 13.62 2.16
CA PHE A 227 10.45 15.00 1.65
C PHE A 227 10.47 16.05 2.76
N GLN A 228 9.95 15.72 3.95
CA GLN A 228 10.00 16.61 5.10
C GLN A 228 11.44 16.82 5.60
N TYR A 229 12.27 15.77 5.55
CA TYR A 229 13.66 15.80 6.03
C TYR A 229 14.70 15.85 4.91
N LEU A 230 14.29 15.88 3.63
CA LEU A 230 15.18 16.11 2.50
C LEU A 230 15.71 17.55 2.57
N PRO A 231 17.03 17.77 2.62
CA PRO A 231 17.55 19.13 2.57
C PRO A 231 17.23 19.81 1.24
N LEU A 232 16.87 21.10 1.30
CA LEU A 232 16.59 21.96 0.16
C LEU A 232 17.83 22.15 -0.73
N ARG A 233 19.02 21.77 -0.25
CA ARG A 233 20.26 21.66 -1.05
C ARG A 233 20.32 20.40 -1.93
N SER A 234 19.24 19.63 -2.01
CA SER A 234 19.05 18.63 -3.07
C SER A 234 18.65 19.30 -4.39
N GLN A 235 18.84 18.59 -5.50
CA GLN A 235 18.28 18.98 -6.80
C GLN A 235 17.08 18.10 -7.15
N SER A 236 16.01 18.72 -7.61
CA SER A 236 14.94 18.01 -8.31
C SER A 236 15.45 17.52 -9.65
N ASN A 237 15.06 16.30 -10.00
CA ASN A 237 15.40 15.61 -11.25
C ASN A 237 14.37 15.88 -12.37
N TYR A 238 13.36 16.71 -12.10
CA TYR A 238 12.44 17.15 -13.14
C TYR A 238 13.08 18.26 -13.98
N SER A 239 13.01 18.11 -15.30
CA SER A 239 13.40 19.18 -16.21
C SER A 239 12.45 20.38 -16.10
N ALA A 240 12.84 21.52 -16.66
CA ALA A 240 12.00 22.71 -16.71
C ALA A 240 10.62 22.42 -17.32
N ASP A 241 10.58 21.68 -18.44
CA ASP A 241 9.35 21.36 -19.17
C ASP A 241 8.48 20.34 -18.44
N GLU A 242 9.12 19.36 -17.77
CA GLU A 242 8.41 18.38 -16.95
C GLU A 242 7.77 19.05 -15.75
N LEU A 243 8.53 19.82 -14.98
CA LEU A 243 8.01 20.55 -13.83
C LEU A 243 6.91 21.54 -14.25
N ASN A 244 7.06 22.15 -15.42
CA ASN A 244 6.03 23.02 -15.98
C ASN A 244 4.72 22.25 -16.25
N SER A 245 4.83 21.07 -16.86
CA SER A 245 3.69 20.20 -17.16
C SER A 245 3.00 19.73 -15.88
N ILE A 246 3.78 19.36 -14.86
CA ILE A 246 3.30 18.93 -13.54
C ILE A 246 2.48 20.04 -12.87
N ILE A 247 3.01 21.26 -12.82
CA ILE A 247 2.33 22.40 -12.22
C ILE A 247 1.06 22.75 -13.01
N ASN A 248 1.15 22.80 -14.33
CA ASN A 248 0.02 23.11 -15.21
C ASN A 248 -1.09 22.07 -15.11
N ALA A 249 -0.80 20.79 -14.82
CA ALA A 249 -1.81 19.77 -14.61
C ALA A 249 -2.65 19.98 -13.32
N LYS A 250 -2.10 20.68 -12.32
CA LYS A 250 -2.79 21.03 -11.07
C LYS A 250 -3.48 22.39 -11.12
N THR A 251 -3.26 23.16 -12.18
CA THR A 251 -3.73 24.54 -12.26
C THR A 251 -4.21 24.90 -13.66
N ASP A 252 -4.47 26.18 -13.90
CA ASP A 252 -4.94 26.69 -15.18
C ASP A 252 -4.33 28.08 -15.43
N SER A 253 -4.57 28.65 -16.62
CA SER A 253 -4.00 29.94 -17.02
C SER A 253 -4.40 31.14 -16.15
N ASN A 254 -5.36 30.98 -15.23
CA ASN A 254 -5.72 32.00 -14.23
C ASN A 254 -4.82 31.97 -12.99
N SER A 255 -3.98 30.93 -12.85
CA SER A 255 -3.00 30.83 -11.77
C SER A 255 -1.72 31.57 -12.10
N LYS A 256 -1.10 32.12 -11.05
CA LYS A 256 0.24 32.71 -11.11
C LYS A 256 1.38 31.68 -11.11
N MET A 257 1.07 30.42 -10.84
CA MET A 257 2.01 29.31 -11.00
C MET A 257 1.96 28.70 -12.41
N TRP A 258 0.99 29.08 -13.25
CA TRP A 258 0.94 28.62 -14.63
C TRP A 258 2.19 29.03 -15.41
N ASP A 259 2.79 28.07 -16.11
CA ASP A 259 3.98 28.27 -16.95
C ASP A 259 5.25 28.74 -16.20
N THR A 260 5.47 28.23 -14.97
CA THR A 260 6.58 28.66 -14.09
C THR A 260 7.69 27.62 -13.89
N GLY A 261 7.61 26.44 -14.52
CA GLY A 261 8.57 25.35 -14.31
C GLY A 261 10.02 25.73 -14.59
N ALA A 262 10.27 26.48 -15.67
CA ALA A 262 11.59 26.97 -16.02
C ALA A 262 12.20 27.91 -14.98
N GLN A 263 11.38 28.72 -14.31
CA GLN A 263 11.85 29.64 -13.27
C GLN A 263 12.21 28.89 -11.99
N PHE A 264 11.47 27.84 -11.62
CA PHE A 264 11.84 26.99 -10.48
C PHE A 264 13.19 26.31 -10.71
N VAL A 265 13.38 25.65 -11.85
CA VAL A 265 14.65 24.98 -12.20
C VAL A 265 15.80 25.98 -12.27
N LYS A 266 15.60 27.14 -12.91
CA LYS A 266 16.63 28.19 -12.95
C LYS A 266 17.08 28.66 -11.57
N ASN A 267 16.14 28.84 -10.63
CA ASN A 267 16.47 29.27 -9.27
C ASN A 267 17.14 28.15 -8.47
N GLN A 268 16.82 26.87 -8.74
CA GLN A 268 17.57 25.73 -8.22
C GLN A 268 19.03 25.79 -8.68
N ASP A 269 19.26 25.92 -9.97
CA ASP A 269 20.62 25.87 -10.53
C ASP A 269 21.47 27.09 -10.13
N THR A 270 20.82 28.22 -9.87
CA THR A 270 21.53 29.46 -9.49
C THR A 270 21.76 29.56 -7.99
N TYR A 271 20.74 29.26 -7.18
CA TYR A 271 20.72 29.53 -5.74
C TYR A 271 20.74 28.27 -4.89
N GLY A 272 20.70 27.09 -5.49
CA GLY A 272 20.85 25.83 -4.78
C GLY A 272 19.65 25.49 -3.90
N VAL A 273 18.44 25.78 -4.36
CA VAL A 273 17.19 25.51 -3.65
C VAL A 273 16.35 24.56 -4.50
N ASN A 274 16.00 23.38 -3.99
CA ASN A 274 15.29 22.35 -4.73
C ASN A 274 14.01 22.88 -5.41
N ALA A 275 13.88 22.67 -6.72
CA ALA A 275 12.81 23.19 -7.57
C ALA A 275 11.43 22.63 -7.21
N LEU A 276 11.34 21.33 -6.92
CA LEU A 276 10.10 20.68 -6.52
C LEU A 276 9.65 21.14 -5.13
N MET A 277 10.59 21.34 -4.21
CA MET A 277 10.32 21.90 -2.87
C MET A 277 9.78 23.32 -2.99
N MET A 278 10.42 24.18 -3.79
CA MET A 278 9.93 25.54 -4.04
C MET A 278 8.52 25.53 -4.66
N ALA A 279 8.24 24.60 -5.58
CA ALA A 279 6.92 24.46 -6.19
C ALA A 279 5.87 24.02 -5.16
N GLY A 280 6.19 23.06 -4.29
CA GLY A 280 5.31 22.63 -3.18
C GLY A 280 5.02 23.75 -2.18
N THR A 281 6.05 24.51 -1.77
CA THR A 281 5.86 25.69 -0.90
C THR A 281 4.98 26.73 -1.59
N ALA A 282 5.26 27.09 -2.84
CA ALA A 282 4.44 28.03 -3.58
C ALA A 282 2.98 27.56 -3.71
N ALA A 283 2.76 26.26 -3.93
CA ALA A 283 1.43 25.69 -4.03
C ALA A 283 0.63 25.86 -2.73
N LEU A 284 1.23 25.55 -1.57
CA LEU A 284 0.60 25.70 -0.27
C LEU A 284 0.30 27.18 0.04
N GLU A 285 1.32 28.03 -0.03
CA GLU A 285 1.27 29.44 0.38
C GLU A 285 0.37 30.32 -0.49
N SER A 286 0.05 29.88 -1.70
CA SER A 286 -0.75 30.66 -2.65
C SER A 286 -2.03 29.98 -3.12
N GLY A 287 -2.37 28.81 -2.58
CA GLY A 287 -3.48 28.00 -3.07
C GLY A 287 -3.33 27.71 -4.56
N TRP A 288 -2.20 27.11 -4.94
CA TRP A 288 -1.81 26.84 -6.33
C TRP A 288 -1.78 28.10 -7.22
N GLY A 289 -1.31 29.23 -6.68
CA GLY A 289 -1.18 30.52 -7.36
C GLY A 289 -2.50 31.25 -7.59
N LYS A 290 -3.59 30.85 -6.91
CA LYS A 290 -4.94 31.39 -7.13
C LYS A 290 -5.40 32.36 -6.04
N SER A 291 -4.68 32.50 -4.93
CA SER A 291 -4.98 33.45 -3.86
C SER A 291 -5.00 34.91 -4.34
N SER A 292 -5.71 35.77 -3.62
CA SER A 292 -5.76 37.22 -3.91
C SER A 292 -4.37 37.84 -3.87
N ILE A 293 -3.56 37.49 -2.87
CA ILE A 293 -2.17 37.96 -2.73
C ILE A 293 -1.32 37.53 -3.93
N ALA A 294 -1.42 36.28 -4.36
CA ALA A 294 -0.70 35.83 -5.55
C ALA A 294 -1.14 36.62 -6.80
N LYS A 295 -2.44 36.75 -7.02
CA LYS A 295 -3.00 37.40 -8.20
C LYS A 295 -2.67 38.90 -8.27
N GLU A 296 -2.80 39.61 -7.16
CA GLU A 296 -2.67 41.07 -7.08
C GLU A 296 -1.23 41.53 -6.88
N LYS A 297 -0.42 40.75 -6.13
CA LYS A 297 0.94 41.13 -5.73
C LYS A 297 2.05 40.30 -6.40
N ASN A 298 1.70 39.29 -7.19
CA ASN A 298 2.65 38.30 -7.73
C ASN A 298 3.50 37.64 -6.63
N ASN A 299 2.94 37.49 -5.42
CA ASN A 299 3.62 36.92 -4.26
C ASN A 299 3.10 35.51 -4.00
N LEU A 300 3.90 34.50 -4.35
CA LEU A 300 3.51 33.08 -4.25
C LEU A 300 3.78 32.46 -2.88
N PHE A 301 4.56 33.12 -2.01
CA PHE A 301 5.10 32.52 -0.79
C PHE A 301 4.68 33.27 0.48
N GLY A 302 3.72 34.19 0.38
CA GLY A 302 3.27 34.99 1.51
C GLY A 302 4.36 35.94 2.09
N LEU A 303 5.40 36.27 1.34
CA LEU A 303 6.57 36.97 1.89
C LEU A 303 6.20 38.35 2.45
N ASN A 304 6.51 38.55 3.73
CA ASN A 304 6.22 39.75 4.53
C ASN A 304 4.72 40.03 4.76
N ALA A 305 3.84 39.04 4.59
CA ALA A 305 2.46 39.13 5.07
C ALA A 305 2.47 39.02 6.60
N VAL A 306 1.98 40.05 7.30
CA VAL A 306 1.86 40.05 8.77
C VAL A 306 0.39 39.86 9.13
N ASP A 307 0.10 38.99 10.10
CA ASP A 307 -1.24 38.50 10.50
C ASP A 307 -2.27 39.61 10.75
N THR A 308 -1.82 40.81 11.16
CA THR A 308 -2.72 41.95 11.42
C THR A 308 -3.26 42.64 10.17
N SER A 309 -2.58 42.53 9.02
CA SER A 309 -2.99 43.09 7.72
C SER A 309 -2.23 42.40 6.55
N PRO A 310 -2.45 41.11 6.26
CA PRO A 310 -1.66 40.37 5.29
C PRO A 310 -1.75 40.96 3.87
N GLY A 311 -2.91 41.51 3.50
CA GLY A 311 -3.13 42.19 2.22
C GLY A 311 -2.43 43.55 2.06
N GLU A 312 -2.04 44.24 3.14
CA GLU A 312 -1.31 45.52 3.06
C GLU A 312 0.20 45.34 3.21
N SER A 313 0.62 44.41 4.08
CA SER A 313 2.02 44.20 4.46
C SER A 313 2.81 43.28 3.53
N ALA A 314 2.14 42.33 2.85
CA ALA A 314 2.80 41.41 1.92
C ALA A 314 3.56 42.16 0.81
N ASN A 315 4.76 41.69 0.50
CA ASN A 315 5.57 42.27 -0.58
C ASN A 315 4.82 42.21 -1.91
N SER A 316 4.94 43.28 -2.70
CA SER A 316 4.48 43.33 -4.08
C SER A 316 5.66 43.19 -5.03
N TYR A 317 5.59 42.20 -5.93
CA TYR A 317 6.62 41.91 -6.91
C TYR A 317 6.19 42.35 -8.30
N LYS A 318 7.19 42.79 -9.10
CA LYS A 318 6.98 43.19 -10.49
C LYS A 318 6.35 42.05 -11.31
N ASP A 319 6.82 40.83 -11.08
CA ASP A 319 6.38 39.60 -11.73
C ASP A 319 6.73 38.39 -10.83
N VAL A 320 6.15 37.23 -11.15
CA VAL A 320 6.35 35.98 -10.41
C VAL A 320 7.81 35.53 -10.43
N SER A 321 8.53 35.78 -11.53
CA SER A 321 9.97 35.45 -11.62
C SER A 321 10.80 36.22 -10.59
N THR A 322 10.43 37.46 -10.29
CA THR A 322 11.12 38.27 -9.28
C THR A 322 10.81 37.74 -7.87
N CYS A 323 9.57 37.31 -7.62
CA CYS A 323 9.19 36.68 -6.35
C CYS A 323 9.96 35.37 -6.11
N LEU A 324 10.01 34.49 -7.12
CA LEU A 324 10.75 33.22 -7.06
C LEU A 324 12.24 33.43 -6.79
N LYS A 325 12.84 34.42 -7.45
CA LYS A 325 14.24 34.80 -7.21
C LYS A 325 14.48 35.27 -5.79
N ASP A 326 13.60 36.13 -5.27
CA ASP A 326 13.74 36.67 -3.91
C ASP A 326 13.56 35.58 -2.85
N PHE A 327 12.60 34.67 -3.05
CA PHE A 327 12.44 33.47 -2.22
C PHE A 327 13.71 32.63 -2.19
N ALA A 328 14.24 32.23 -3.36
CA ALA A 328 15.38 31.33 -3.45
C ALA A 328 16.71 31.96 -2.97
N GLU A 329 16.97 33.21 -3.37
CA GLU A 329 18.22 33.90 -3.03
C GLU A 329 18.18 34.50 -1.63
N THR A 330 17.19 35.33 -1.34
CA THR A 330 17.16 36.17 -0.13
C THR A 330 16.68 35.39 1.08
N TYR A 331 15.52 34.74 0.97
CA TYR A 331 14.92 34.04 2.11
C TYR A 331 15.57 32.69 2.34
N MET A 332 15.69 31.85 1.31
CA MET A 332 16.26 30.52 1.47
C MET A 332 17.80 30.60 1.62
N SER A 333 18.52 30.92 0.54
CA SER A 333 19.98 30.76 0.52
C SER A 333 20.74 31.68 1.47
N LYS A 334 20.29 32.93 1.65
CA LYS A 334 20.95 33.92 2.51
C LYS A 334 20.44 33.92 3.96
N GLN A 335 19.34 33.25 4.28
CA GLN A 335 18.79 33.21 5.63
C GLN A 335 18.52 31.78 6.12
N TYR A 336 17.42 31.15 5.70
CA TYR A 336 16.95 29.89 6.26
C TYR A 336 17.91 28.71 6.07
N LEU A 337 18.69 28.71 4.98
CA LEU A 337 19.69 27.67 4.70
C LEU A 337 21.10 28.08 5.15
N ARG A 338 21.29 29.31 5.66
CA ARG A 338 22.63 29.84 5.97
C ARG A 338 22.98 29.62 7.44
N PRO A 339 24.00 28.80 7.75
CA PRO A 339 24.54 28.69 9.10
C PRO A 339 24.82 30.06 9.72
N GLU A 340 24.62 30.18 11.03
CA GLU A 340 24.79 31.42 11.81
C GLU A 340 23.75 32.52 11.54
N CYS A 341 22.81 32.33 10.60
CA CYS A 341 21.63 33.20 10.51
C CYS A 341 20.64 32.89 11.65
N GLY A 342 19.96 33.92 12.18
CA GLY A 342 18.98 33.74 13.27
C GLY A 342 17.83 32.79 12.91
N THR A 343 17.43 32.77 11.64
CA THR A 343 16.36 31.89 11.11
C THR A 343 16.84 30.48 10.82
N TYR A 344 18.15 30.22 10.79
CA TYR A 344 18.68 28.89 10.46
C TYR A 344 18.49 27.92 11.63
N LYS A 345 17.81 26.81 11.33
CA LYS A 345 17.52 25.70 12.25
C LYS A 345 17.68 24.34 11.56
N GLY A 346 18.19 24.33 10.34
CA GLY A 346 18.26 23.16 9.45
C GLY A 346 17.84 23.54 8.04
N ALA A 347 18.53 22.98 7.04
CA ALA A 347 18.29 23.30 5.63
C ALA A 347 17.23 22.40 4.97
N TYR A 348 16.24 21.92 5.72
CA TYR A 348 15.14 21.04 5.30
C TYR A 348 13.81 21.59 5.86
N LEU A 349 12.66 21.12 5.39
CA LEU A 349 11.34 21.64 5.81
C LEU A 349 11.13 21.44 7.31
N GLY A 350 11.31 20.20 7.78
CA GLY A 350 11.30 19.83 9.19
C GLY A 350 9.97 20.03 9.89
N ASN A 351 10.05 20.30 11.19
CA ASN A 351 8.93 20.38 12.12
C ASN A 351 9.19 21.50 13.16
N LYS A 352 8.46 21.54 14.28
CA LYS A 352 8.69 22.57 15.31
C LYS A 352 9.95 22.37 16.11
N GLY A 353 10.55 21.17 16.07
CA GLY A 353 11.82 20.85 16.73
C GLY A 353 13.05 21.21 15.88
N SER A 354 12.98 21.13 14.55
CA SER A 354 14.13 21.43 13.69
C SER A 354 13.73 21.75 12.24
N GLY A 355 14.63 22.37 11.47
CA GLY A 355 14.37 22.77 10.08
C GLY A 355 13.66 24.12 9.94
N ILE A 356 13.18 24.41 8.73
CA ILE A 356 12.62 25.72 8.35
C ILE A 356 11.34 26.03 9.15
N ASN A 357 10.51 25.03 9.44
CA ASN A 357 9.21 25.22 10.09
C ASN A 357 9.30 25.86 11.50
N VAL A 358 10.45 25.73 12.19
CA VAL A 358 10.69 26.35 13.50
C VAL A 358 10.43 27.87 13.49
N HIS A 359 10.75 28.56 12.39
CA HIS A 359 10.62 30.02 12.29
C HIS A 359 9.86 30.52 11.06
N TYR A 360 9.36 29.62 10.21
CA TYR A 360 8.67 30.03 8.98
C TYR A 360 7.16 30.18 9.16
N ALA A 361 6.49 29.22 9.79
CA ALA A 361 5.03 29.17 9.89
C ALA A 361 4.57 28.96 11.34
N SER A 362 3.37 29.41 11.69
CA SER A 362 2.74 29.08 13.00
C SER A 362 2.13 27.67 13.00
N ASP A 363 1.76 27.15 11.83
CA ASP A 363 1.29 25.78 11.64
C ASP A 363 2.38 24.75 12.04
N PRO A 364 2.12 23.88 13.04
CA PRO A 364 3.09 22.89 13.48
C PRO A 364 3.41 21.83 12.41
N PHE A 365 2.55 21.65 11.40
CA PHE A 365 2.68 20.63 10.36
C PHE A 365 2.94 21.21 8.97
N TRP A 366 3.28 22.50 8.86
CA TRP A 366 3.61 23.17 7.58
C TRP A 366 4.61 22.40 6.73
N GLY A 367 5.71 21.91 7.33
CA GLY A 367 6.73 21.14 6.63
C GLY A 367 6.22 19.79 6.11
N GLU A 368 5.32 19.15 6.84
CA GLU A 368 4.69 17.88 6.47
C GLU A 368 3.64 18.08 5.36
N LYS A 369 2.88 19.19 5.38
CA LYS A 369 1.95 19.57 4.31
C LYS A 369 2.67 19.80 2.98
N ILE A 370 3.82 20.47 3.00
CA ILE A 370 4.66 20.64 1.80
C ILE A 370 5.23 19.29 1.34
N ALA A 371 5.67 18.43 2.27
CA ALA A 371 6.14 17.09 1.93
C ALA A 371 5.04 16.23 1.27
N ASN A 372 3.79 16.31 1.74
CA ASN A 372 2.61 15.70 1.11
C ASN A 372 2.37 16.23 -0.32
N LEU A 373 2.47 17.55 -0.54
CA LEU A 373 2.36 18.15 -1.87
C LEU A 373 3.47 17.65 -2.81
N MET A 374 4.72 17.64 -2.36
CA MET A 374 5.84 17.12 -3.13
C MET A 374 5.66 15.65 -3.47
N TRP A 375 5.23 14.85 -2.50
CA TRP A 375 4.94 13.44 -2.70
C TRP A 375 3.84 13.24 -3.75
N SER A 376 2.74 13.99 -3.67
CA SER A 376 1.65 13.96 -4.66
C SER A 376 2.14 14.31 -6.07
N LEU A 377 2.96 15.36 -6.19
CA LEU A 377 3.54 15.77 -7.47
C LEU A 377 4.53 14.74 -8.02
N ASP A 378 5.41 14.20 -7.20
CA ASP A 378 6.46 13.27 -7.64
C ASP A 378 5.86 11.90 -8.04
N ARG A 379 5.01 11.31 -7.18
CA ARG A 379 4.47 9.96 -7.39
C ARG A 379 3.63 9.84 -8.65
N THR A 380 2.97 10.92 -9.06
CA THR A 380 2.04 10.91 -10.20
C THR A 380 2.75 11.23 -11.52
N ASN A 381 4.05 11.55 -11.48
CA ASN A 381 4.80 12.02 -12.65
C ASN A 381 6.16 11.31 -12.83
N GLY A 382 6.30 10.10 -12.28
CA GLY A 382 7.45 9.22 -12.54
C GLY A 382 8.41 9.04 -11.36
N SER A 383 8.10 9.59 -10.17
CA SER A 383 8.82 9.35 -8.93
C SER A 383 10.33 9.61 -9.03
N LYS A 384 10.72 10.72 -9.67
CA LYS A 384 12.13 11.02 -9.97
C LYS A 384 12.92 11.53 -8.76
N ASP A 385 12.24 12.04 -7.72
CA ASP A 385 12.88 12.68 -6.56
C ASP A 385 12.80 11.86 -5.27
N TYR A 386 11.74 11.06 -5.08
CA TYR A 386 11.58 10.23 -3.89
C TYR A 386 12.67 9.16 -3.77
N GLY A 387 13.27 9.03 -2.58
CA GLY A 387 14.31 8.04 -2.30
C GLY A 387 15.63 8.25 -3.06
N LYS A 388 15.78 9.37 -3.77
CA LYS A 388 16.94 9.69 -4.60
C LYS A 388 18.22 9.90 -3.80
N TYR A 389 18.12 10.68 -2.72
CA TYR A 389 19.26 11.12 -1.95
C TYR A 389 19.40 10.32 -0.64
N SER A 390 20.65 10.18 -0.18
CA SER A 390 20.91 9.65 1.14
C SER A 390 20.71 10.75 2.19
N ILE A 391 19.97 10.44 3.26
CA ILE A 391 19.67 11.37 4.36
C ILE A 391 20.23 10.79 5.65
N GLY A 392 21.07 11.57 6.30
CA GLY A 392 21.59 11.28 7.64
C GLY A 392 20.95 12.20 8.67
N ILE A 393 20.64 11.68 9.85
CA ILE A 393 20.10 12.47 10.97
C ILE A 393 21.08 12.43 12.14
N LYS A 394 21.37 13.58 12.75
CA LYS A 394 22.01 13.63 14.08
C LYS A 394 20.97 13.81 15.17
N ASP A 395 21.29 13.34 16.37
CA ASP A 395 20.46 13.44 17.56
C ASP A 395 19.05 12.88 17.33
N LEU A 396 18.92 11.56 17.22
CA LEU A 396 17.62 10.91 16.92
C LEU A 396 16.57 11.18 18.02
N ILE A 397 17.03 11.45 19.24
CA ILE A 397 16.20 11.87 20.36
C ILE A 397 16.23 13.40 20.45
N ASN A 398 15.05 13.99 20.62
CA ASN A 398 14.84 15.42 20.49
C ASN A 398 15.46 16.31 21.60
N SER A 399 16.03 15.74 22.66
CA SER A 399 16.60 16.46 23.80
C SER A 399 18.13 16.64 23.80
N GLU A 400 18.86 16.19 22.77
CA GLU A 400 20.34 16.18 22.80
C GLU A 400 21.00 17.49 22.34
N HIS A 401 20.43 18.18 21.33
CA HIS A 401 20.87 19.49 20.81
C HIS A 401 22.37 19.61 20.49
N THR A 402 23.00 18.53 20.01
CA THR A 402 24.44 18.50 19.71
C THR A 402 24.77 19.50 18.61
N THR A 403 25.77 20.35 18.83
CA THR A 403 26.33 21.18 17.75
C THR A 403 27.44 20.42 17.03
N LEU A 404 27.26 20.12 15.75
CA LEU A 404 28.24 19.35 14.97
C LEU A 404 29.07 20.27 14.05
N ASN A 405 30.38 20.03 13.98
CA ASN A 405 31.26 20.73 13.04
C ASN A 405 31.13 20.11 11.63
N VAL A 406 30.89 20.96 10.63
CA VAL A 406 31.08 20.60 9.22
C VAL A 406 32.46 21.11 8.80
N ARG A 407 33.32 20.19 8.34
CA ARG A 407 34.74 20.44 8.09
C ARG A 407 35.07 20.50 6.60
N LYS A 408 36.19 21.12 6.28
CA LYS A 408 36.68 21.24 4.91
C LYS A 408 37.14 19.91 4.32
N GLU A 409 37.79 19.07 5.12
CA GLU A 409 38.33 17.75 4.75
C GLU A 409 37.89 16.66 5.74
N SER A 410 37.98 15.39 5.33
CA SER A 410 37.55 14.20 6.09
C SER A 410 38.48 13.84 7.26
N ASN A 411 38.84 14.81 8.12
CA ASN A 411 39.64 14.58 9.31
C ASN A 411 39.39 15.65 10.40
N THR A 412 39.62 15.29 11.66
CA THR A 412 39.35 16.16 12.81
C THR A 412 40.28 17.37 12.94
N SER A 413 41.45 17.36 12.29
CA SER A 413 42.38 18.49 12.26
C SER A 413 42.08 19.54 11.19
N SER A 414 41.17 19.23 10.26
CA SER A 414 40.78 20.14 9.18
C SER A 414 39.97 21.32 9.70
N ASP A 415 40.07 22.45 8.99
CA ASP A 415 39.30 23.66 9.26
C ASP A 415 37.80 23.37 9.33
N VAL A 416 37.13 24.02 10.28
CA VAL A 416 35.67 23.98 10.41
C VAL A 416 35.09 25.04 9.50
N LEU A 417 34.27 24.63 8.53
CA LEU A 417 33.57 25.53 7.62
C LEU A 417 32.47 26.30 8.36
N TYR A 418 31.68 25.57 9.14
CA TYR A 418 30.64 26.08 10.02
C TYR A 418 30.19 24.99 10.99
N LYS A 419 29.28 25.35 11.90
CA LYS A 419 28.63 24.44 12.83
C LYS A 419 27.14 24.36 12.54
N THR A 420 26.54 23.18 12.71
CA THR A 420 25.07 23.05 12.65
C THR A 420 24.39 23.89 13.73
N ALA A 421 23.10 24.17 13.57
CA ALA A 421 22.30 24.70 14.67
C ALA A 421 22.26 23.70 15.85
N ALA A 422 22.06 24.20 17.06
CA ALA A 422 21.82 23.40 18.26
C ALA A 422 20.37 22.87 18.28
N GLN A 423 19.98 22.17 17.22
CA GLN A 423 18.68 21.50 17.09
C GLN A 423 18.91 20.00 17.01
N SER A 424 18.12 19.22 17.72
CA SER A 424 18.10 17.76 17.59
C SER A 424 17.45 17.34 16.26
N GLN A 425 17.53 16.06 15.91
CA GLN A 425 16.89 15.47 14.73
C GLN A 425 17.25 16.18 13.41
N TYR A 426 18.51 16.63 13.34
CA TYR A 426 18.97 17.48 12.25
C TYR A 426 19.38 16.67 11.02
N ALA A 427 18.80 16.97 9.86
CA ALA A 427 19.06 16.27 8.62
C ALA A 427 20.23 16.82 7.80
N PHE A 428 21.03 15.90 7.26
CA PHE A 428 22.13 16.11 6.34
C PHE A 428 21.82 15.42 5.01
N LEU A 429 22.19 16.09 3.91
CA LEU A 429 22.21 15.49 2.58
C LEU A 429 23.58 14.83 2.40
N LEU A 430 23.60 13.50 2.47
CA LEU A 430 24.84 12.74 2.36
C LEU A 430 25.15 12.50 0.89
N LEU A 431 26.35 12.91 0.48
CA LEU A 431 26.88 12.67 -0.86
C LEU A 431 27.45 11.26 -0.94
N ASP A 432 27.90 10.85 -2.13
CA ASP A 432 28.49 9.52 -2.38
C ASP A 432 27.60 8.37 -1.88
N ASN A 433 26.28 8.52 -2.02
CA ASN A 433 25.27 7.59 -1.54
C ASN A 433 25.40 7.21 -0.05
N GLY A 434 25.82 8.16 0.78
CA GLY A 434 26.01 7.94 2.21
C GLY A 434 27.23 7.08 2.53
N GLU A 435 28.19 6.93 1.62
CA GLU A 435 29.45 6.27 1.93
C GLU A 435 30.35 7.19 2.74
N ALA A 436 30.96 6.62 3.78
CA ALA A 436 31.90 7.34 4.63
C ALA A 436 33.34 7.01 4.25
N ALA A 437 34.19 8.03 4.28
CA ALA A 437 35.63 7.89 4.17
C ALA A 437 36.30 8.46 5.42
N ASN A 438 37.26 7.73 5.99
CA ASN A 438 38.04 8.17 7.16
C ASN A 438 37.19 8.52 8.40
N GLY A 439 36.01 7.91 8.56
CA GLY A 439 35.08 8.22 9.66
C GLY A 439 34.29 9.51 9.47
N PHE A 440 34.18 10.01 8.23
CA PHE A 440 33.37 11.17 7.88
C PHE A 440 32.47 10.86 6.68
N TYR A 441 31.24 11.35 6.72
CA TYR A 441 30.40 11.48 5.54
C TYR A 441 30.79 12.75 4.78
N ARG A 442 30.83 12.68 3.45
CA ARG A 442 30.79 13.88 2.61
C ARG A 442 29.35 14.39 2.58
N VAL A 443 29.14 15.64 2.93
CA VAL A 443 27.80 16.24 3.04
C VAL A 443 27.69 17.47 2.15
N GLN A 444 26.52 17.65 1.53
CA GLN A 444 26.22 18.90 0.84
C GLN A 444 26.15 20.03 1.88
N SER A 445 26.80 21.15 1.60
CA SER A 445 26.86 22.27 2.54
C SER A 445 25.55 23.04 2.58
N ASP A 446 24.99 23.29 3.78
CA ASP A 446 23.80 24.14 3.90
C ASP A 446 24.09 25.58 3.46
N GLY A 447 25.20 26.14 3.94
CA GLY A 447 25.65 27.48 3.59
C GLY A 447 26.36 27.52 2.24
N VAL A 448 26.25 28.65 1.54
CA VAL A 448 27.17 28.98 0.45
C VAL A 448 28.56 29.14 1.05
N LEU A 449 29.55 28.41 0.54
CA LEU A 449 30.93 28.51 1.00
C LEU A 449 31.69 29.56 0.20
N THR A 450 32.76 30.09 0.79
CA THR A 450 33.76 30.88 0.06
C THR A 450 34.44 30.04 -1.03
N GLU A 451 35.00 30.68 -2.06
CA GLU A 451 35.72 30.00 -3.15
C GLU A 451 36.86 29.10 -2.65
N GLU A 452 37.53 29.49 -1.57
CA GLU A 452 38.59 28.70 -0.92
C GLU A 452 38.06 27.60 0.02
N ARG A 453 36.74 27.46 0.16
CA ARG A 453 36.05 26.61 1.16
C ARG A 453 36.68 26.75 2.54
N ASN A 454 36.75 27.98 3.05
CA ASN A 454 37.32 28.30 4.37
C ASN A 454 36.30 28.92 5.34
N GLY A 455 35.03 29.00 4.92
CA GLY A 455 33.92 29.51 5.71
C GLY A 455 32.66 29.70 4.86
N VAL A 456 31.61 30.26 5.47
CA VAL A 456 30.35 30.60 4.80
C VAL A 456 30.43 32.01 4.20
N ASP A 457 30.10 32.15 2.91
CA ASP A 457 29.95 33.47 2.26
C ASP A 457 28.53 34.00 2.47
N SER A 458 28.39 34.93 3.41
CA SER A 458 27.09 35.55 3.72
C SER A 458 26.59 36.57 2.69
N SER A 459 27.43 36.99 1.74
CA SER A 459 27.15 38.11 0.83
C SER A 459 26.36 37.69 -0.41
N THR A 460 26.42 36.41 -0.78
CA THR A 460 25.83 35.85 -1.99
C THR A 460 24.84 34.73 -1.67
N GLY A 461 23.92 34.48 -2.59
CA GLY A 461 23.07 33.30 -2.57
C GLY A 461 23.46 32.29 -3.65
N ASN A 462 24.41 32.63 -4.53
CA ASN A 462 24.81 31.77 -5.64
C ASN A 462 25.43 30.49 -5.11
N TYR A 463 24.91 29.35 -5.53
CA TYR A 463 25.27 28.06 -4.97
C TYR A 463 25.71 27.11 -6.07
N ASN A 464 26.93 26.59 -5.98
CA ASN A 464 27.44 25.58 -6.89
C ASN A 464 27.36 24.20 -6.20
N PHE A 465 26.45 23.33 -6.63
CA PHE A 465 26.30 22.00 -6.02
C PHE A 465 27.61 21.18 -5.99
N GLN A 466 28.50 21.39 -6.96
CA GLN A 466 29.78 20.68 -7.05
C GLN A 466 30.83 21.16 -6.04
N ASP A 467 30.85 22.46 -5.76
CA ASP A 467 31.88 23.05 -4.90
C ASP A 467 31.41 23.18 -3.44
N MET A 468 30.10 23.21 -3.22
CA MET A 468 29.51 23.52 -1.92
C MET A 468 29.30 22.26 -1.07
N TYR A 469 30.39 21.60 -0.68
CA TYR A 469 30.36 20.42 0.20
C TYR A 469 31.36 20.53 1.35
N GLY A 470 31.10 19.74 2.40
CA GLY A 470 31.99 19.56 3.55
C GLY A 470 31.95 18.13 4.07
N TYR A 471 32.48 17.93 5.29
CA TYR A 471 32.59 16.62 5.92
C TYR A 471 32.09 16.65 7.36
N ALA A 472 31.24 15.70 7.72
CA ALA A 472 30.70 15.56 9.07
C ALA A 472 31.01 14.17 9.63
N SER A 473 31.35 14.09 10.93
CA SER A 473 31.79 12.82 11.53
C SER A 473 30.64 11.81 11.56
N THR A 474 30.95 10.55 11.20
CA THR A 474 30.01 9.43 11.28
C THR A 474 29.55 9.13 12.70
N ASP A 475 30.32 9.54 13.72
CA ASP A 475 30.03 9.26 15.12
C ASP A 475 28.72 9.92 15.62
N TYR A 476 28.24 10.94 14.89
CA TYR A 476 27.07 11.73 15.28
C TYR A 476 25.89 11.58 14.32
N ILE A 477 26.06 10.91 13.17
CA ILE A 477 25.07 10.86 12.10
C ILE A 477 24.62 9.42 11.88
N SER A 478 23.34 9.18 12.08
CA SER A 478 22.67 7.94 11.71
C SER A 478 22.16 8.05 10.27
N LEU A 479 22.57 7.13 9.40
CA LEU A 479 22.02 7.01 8.05
C LEU A 479 20.58 6.46 8.14
N ILE A 480 19.59 7.29 7.82
CA ILE A 480 18.16 6.91 7.91
C ILE A 480 17.62 6.46 6.56
N GLN A 481 18.00 7.15 5.49
CA GLN A 481 17.62 6.78 4.13
C GLN A 481 18.88 6.64 3.30
N LYS A 482 19.04 5.49 2.64
CA LYS A 482 20.03 5.34 1.56
C LYS A 482 19.39 5.70 0.22
N GLY A 483 20.11 6.46 -0.60
CA GLY A 483 19.66 6.87 -1.92
C GLY A 483 19.66 5.70 -2.92
N ASN A 484 18.75 5.72 -3.88
CA ASN A 484 18.63 4.72 -4.94
C ASN A 484 19.61 4.94 -6.11
N GLY A 485 20.63 5.80 -5.95
CA GLY A 485 21.82 5.81 -6.80
C GLY A 485 21.71 6.54 -8.14
N SER A 486 20.59 7.18 -8.47
CA SER A 486 20.48 7.92 -9.73
C SER A 486 20.94 9.39 -9.66
N SER A 487 21.48 9.89 -8.53
CA SER A 487 21.76 11.34 -8.40
C SER A 487 23.02 11.70 -9.18
N SER A 488 22.86 12.52 -10.21
CA SER A 488 23.92 13.19 -10.95
C SER A 488 24.62 14.22 -10.06
N ASN A 489 25.27 13.78 -8.99
CA ASN A 489 26.31 14.56 -8.32
C ASN A 489 27.64 14.10 -8.91
N VAL A 490 27.93 14.74 -10.03
CA VAL A 490 29.20 14.84 -10.75
C VAL A 490 30.39 14.59 -9.80
N LYS A 491 31.20 13.60 -10.16
CA LYS A 491 32.59 13.51 -9.69
C LYS A 491 33.33 14.80 -10.09
N PRO A 492 34.22 15.34 -9.25
CA PRO A 492 34.93 16.58 -9.54
C PRO A 492 35.63 16.53 -10.91
N PRO A 493 35.64 17.63 -11.68
CA PRO A 493 36.15 17.63 -13.04
C PRO A 493 37.68 17.50 -13.07
N GLU A 494 38.18 16.49 -13.78
CA GLU A 494 39.44 16.63 -14.50
C GLU A 494 39.13 17.21 -15.89
N ASN A 495 39.47 18.50 -16.04
CA ASN A 495 39.77 19.25 -17.27
C ASN A 495 39.02 18.91 -18.59
N ASN A 496 38.20 19.86 -19.04
CA ASN A 496 37.86 20.18 -20.44
C ASN A 496 37.37 19.02 -21.35
N LYS A 497 36.03 18.82 -21.43
CA LYS A 497 35.41 18.17 -22.60
C LYS A 497 34.28 19.03 -23.18
N PRO A 498 34.22 19.23 -24.52
CA PRO A 498 33.15 20.00 -25.16
C PRO A 498 31.81 19.27 -25.06
N ASP A 499 30.73 20.05 -24.91
CA ASP A 499 29.34 19.61 -24.95
C ASP A 499 29.00 18.93 -26.30
N THR A 500 28.74 17.62 -26.28
CA THR A 500 28.43 16.79 -27.45
C THR A 500 26.93 16.51 -27.49
N GLY A 501 26.21 17.21 -28.38
CA GLY A 501 24.76 17.17 -28.52
C GLY A 501 24.08 15.79 -28.54
N GLU A 502 22.76 15.85 -28.33
CA GLU A 502 21.81 14.77 -28.01
C GLU A 502 22.28 13.89 -26.84
N GLU A 503 21.71 14.15 -25.66
CA GLU A 503 21.86 13.30 -24.48
C GLU A 503 21.23 11.95 -24.79
N VAL A 504 22.08 10.95 -24.98
CA VAL A 504 21.68 9.56 -25.14
C VAL A 504 21.94 8.94 -23.80
N GLU A 505 20.86 8.64 -23.06
CA GLU A 505 20.97 8.04 -21.74
C GLU A 505 21.85 6.76 -21.80
N PRO A 506 22.82 6.61 -20.89
CA PRO A 506 23.56 5.38 -20.76
C PRO A 506 22.60 4.21 -20.55
N VAL A 507 22.88 3.08 -21.20
CA VAL A 507 22.19 1.84 -20.85
C VAL A 507 22.68 1.45 -19.47
N ALA A 508 21.76 1.39 -18.49
CA ALA A 508 22.09 0.87 -17.18
C ALA A 508 22.64 -0.56 -17.31
N VAL A 509 23.80 -0.80 -16.72
CA VAL A 509 24.46 -2.11 -16.67
C VAL A 509 24.67 -2.53 -15.21
N PRO A 510 24.67 -3.84 -14.89
CA PRO A 510 24.93 -4.30 -13.52
C PRO A 510 26.35 -3.91 -13.10
N ASP A 511 26.52 -3.60 -11.80
CA ASP A 511 27.82 -3.19 -11.25
C ASP A 511 28.95 -4.20 -11.55
N GLU A 512 28.63 -5.50 -11.66
CA GLU A 512 29.60 -6.57 -11.98
C GLU A 512 30.30 -6.37 -13.34
N VAL A 513 29.68 -5.66 -14.29
CA VAL A 513 30.24 -5.42 -15.64
C VAL A 513 30.40 -3.93 -15.95
N LYS A 514 30.07 -3.03 -15.03
CA LYS A 514 30.05 -1.59 -15.26
C LYS A 514 31.39 -1.03 -15.69
N ASP A 515 32.46 -1.44 -15.00
CA ASP A 515 33.83 -1.01 -15.29
C ASP A 515 34.59 -1.99 -16.20
N ALA A 516 33.89 -2.99 -16.76
CA ALA A 516 34.52 -4.08 -17.49
C ALA A 516 34.81 -3.77 -18.96
N LEU A 517 34.22 -2.70 -19.51
CA LEU A 517 34.43 -2.26 -20.89
C LEU A 517 34.74 -0.76 -20.91
N SER A 518 35.84 -0.37 -21.56
CA SER A 518 36.10 1.02 -21.92
C SER A 518 36.19 1.20 -23.43
N VAL A 519 35.67 2.32 -23.92
CA VAL A 519 35.61 2.66 -25.35
C VAL A 519 36.10 4.08 -25.55
N SER A 520 37.03 4.30 -26.48
CA SER A 520 37.41 5.65 -26.91
C SER A 520 37.20 5.81 -28.42
N ALA A 521 36.83 7.02 -28.82
CA ALA A 521 36.60 7.38 -30.21
C ALA A 521 37.50 8.55 -30.61
N HIS A 522 38.16 8.43 -31.76
CA HIS A 522 38.84 9.52 -32.42
C HIS A 522 37.88 10.19 -33.41
N VAL A 523 37.45 11.41 -33.10
CA VAL A 523 36.48 12.16 -33.91
C VAL A 523 37.17 13.24 -34.73
N THR A 524 36.71 13.42 -35.97
CA THR A 524 37.21 14.45 -36.90
C THR A 524 37.20 15.82 -36.21
N ASN A 525 38.31 16.56 -36.30
CA ASN A 525 38.55 17.87 -35.67
C ASN A 525 38.60 17.90 -34.13
N LEU A 526 38.23 16.83 -33.43
CA LEU A 526 38.26 16.77 -31.97
C LEU A 526 39.38 15.88 -31.42
N GLY A 527 39.90 14.96 -32.24
CA GLY A 527 40.92 14.02 -31.80
C GLY A 527 40.33 12.86 -30.99
N TRP A 528 41.16 12.22 -30.18
CA TRP A 528 40.71 11.21 -29.21
C TRP A 528 39.91 11.88 -28.10
N LEU A 529 38.66 11.46 -27.94
CA LEU A 529 37.82 11.80 -26.80
C LEU A 529 38.16 10.88 -25.61
N ASP A 530 37.88 11.32 -24.38
CA ASP A 530 38.09 10.46 -23.20
C ASP A 530 37.29 9.17 -23.31
N GLU A 531 37.85 8.13 -22.69
CA GLU A 531 37.24 6.81 -22.57
C GLU A 531 35.88 6.90 -21.88
N THR A 532 34.92 6.17 -22.43
CA THR A 532 33.57 6.00 -21.90
C THR A 532 33.37 4.57 -21.43
N GLY A 533 32.54 4.39 -20.42
CA GLY A 533 32.27 3.11 -19.79
C GLY A 533 31.27 2.23 -20.55
N ASN A 534 31.01 1.06 -19.98
CA ASN A 534 30.01 0.11 -20.47
C ASN A 534 28.60 0.74 -20.47
N GLY A 535 27.90 0.68 -21.60
CA GLY A 535 26.58 1.26 -21.78
C GLY A 535 26.58 2.75 -22.19
N GLU A 536 27.73 3.41 -22.22
CA GLU A 536 27.86 4.83 -22.57
C GLU A 536 28.10 5.05 -24.07
N LYS A 537 27.84 6.28 -24.52
CA LYS A 537 28.05 6.74 -25.90
C LYS A 537 29.51 7.15 -26.11
N ALA A 538 30.22 6.51 -27.04
CA ALA A 538 31.52 6.95 -27.53
C ALA A 538 31.40 7.68 -28.88
N GLY A 539 31.88 8.91 -28.97
CA GLY A 539 31.84 9.75 -30.18
C GLY A 539 30.98 11.01 -30.01
N THR A 540 30.40 11.52 -31.10
CA THR A 540 29.57 12.73 -31.10
C THR A 540 28.23 12.50 -31.78
N VAL A 541 27.17 13.10 -31.26
CA VAL A 541 25.85 13.14 -31.91
C VAL A 541 25.48 14.61 -32.18
N GLY A 542 24.79 14.86 -33.30
CA GLY A 542 24.30 16.21 -33.65
C GLY A 542 25.35 17.23 -34.13
N LEU A 543 26.65 16.99 -33.97
CA LEU A 543 27.72 17.92 -34.36
C LEU A 543 28.17 17.80 -35.83
N GLY A 544 27.75 16.75 -36.53
CA GLY A 544 28.15 16.53 -37.92
C GLY A 544 29.59 16.03 -38.11
N TYR A 545 30.32 15.70 -37.03
CA TYR A 545 31.68 15.18 -37.11
C TYR A 545 31.71 13.65 -37.18
N ALA A 546 32.49 13.13 -38.13
CA ALA A 546 32.66 11.70 -38.33
C ALA A 546 33.70 11.10 -37.37
N MET A 547 33.44 9.91 -36.87
CA MET A 547 34.40 9.07 -36.17
C MET A 547 35.40 8.50 -37.19
N GLN A 548 36.69 8.56 -36.88
CA GLN A 548 37.77 8.10 -37.78
C GLN A 548 38.47 6.85 -37.26
N ALA A 549 38.58 6.72 -35.93
CA ALA A 549 39.16 5.55 -35.27
C ALA A 549 38.48 5.29 -33.92
N MET A 550 38.65 4.09 -33.38
CA MET A 550 38.16 3.70 -32.06
C MET A 550 39.10 2.69 -31.39
N LYS A 551 39.06 2.62 -30.06
CA LYS A 551 39.67 1.56 -29.24
C LYS A 551 38.64 1.05 -28.23
N MET A 552 38.64 -0.25 -28.00
CA MET A 552 37.79 -0.91 -27.01
C MET A 552 38.64 -1.84 -26.17
N GLN A 553 38.41 -1.88 -24.88
CA GLN A 553 39.19 -2.66 -23.93
C GLN A 553 38.25 -3.37 -22.97
N ILE A 554 38.38 -4.70 -22.85
CA ILE A 554 37.81 -5.41 -21.71
C ILE A 554 38.80 -5.47 -20.55
N SER A 555 38.34 -5.16 -19.34
CA SER A 555 39.13 -5.15 -18.11
C SER A 555 38.36 -5.81 -16.96
N GLY A 556 39.07 -6.30 -15.94
CA GLY A 556 38.46 -6.81 -14.71
C GLY A 556 37.77 -8.18 -14.81
N ILE A 557 37.70 -8.81 -15.99
CA ILE A 557 37.12 -10.15 -16.19
C ILE A 557 38.15 -11.09 -16.79
N ASP A 558 38.84 -11.85 -15.93
CA ASP A 558 39.84 -12.83 -16.36
C ASP A 558 39.25 -13.85 -17.34
N GLY A 559 39.90 -14.01 -18.50
CA GLY A 559 39.51 -14.96 -19.54
C GLY A 559 38.45 -14.44 -20.54
N LEU A 560 38.10 -13.15 -20.48
CA LEU A 560 37.24 -12.47 -21.47
C LEU A 560 38.06 -11.40 -22.20
N GLY A 561 37.96 -11.38 -23.53
CA GLY A 561 38.57 -10.34 -24.38
C GLY A 561 37.60 -9.86 -25.46
N ILE A 562 38.00 -8.83 -26.20
CA ILE A 562 37.24 -8.27 -27.32
C ILE A 562 38.08 -8.23 -28.60
N GLU A 563 37.44 -8.51 -29.73
CA GLU A 563 37.99 -8.22 -31.06
C GLU A 563 36.98 -7.39 -31.85
N TYR A 564 37.48 -6.40 -32.57
CA TYR A 564 36.64 -5.52 -33.37
C TYR A 564 37.35 -5.08 -34.64
N ARG A 565 36.57 -4.67 -35.63
CA ARG A 565 37.07 -4.07 -36.87
C ARG A 565 36.16 -2.96 -37.37
N ALA A 566 36.74 -2.06 -38.16
CA ALA A 566 36.05 -0.96 -38.78
C ALA A 566 36.01 -1.12 -40.31
N HIS A 567 34.88 -0.74 -40.91
CA HIS A 567 34.78 -0.46 -42.34
C HIS A 567 35.05 1.03 -42.55
N VAL A 568 36.21 1.35 -43.14
CA VAL A 568 36.66 2.74 -43.32
C VAL A 568 36.33 3.21 -44.74
N ALA A 569 35.91 4.47 -44.88
CA ALA A 569 35.63 5.10 -46.16
C ALA A 569 36.83 4.92 -47.12
N ASP A 570 36.52 4.53 -48.36
CA ASP A 570 37.46 4.20 -49.45
C ASP A 570 38.41 3.00 -49.24
N ASP A 571 38.58 2.52 -48.01
CA ASP A 571 39.49 1.41 -47.67
C ASP A 571 38.75 0.08 -47.43
N GLY A 572 37.46 0.13 -47.13
CA GLY A 572 36.64 -1.05 -46.83
C GLY A 572 36.90 -1.62 -45.44
N TRP A 573 36.61 -2.91 -45.26
CA TRP A 573 36.86 -3.62 -44.00
C TRP A 573 38.35 -3.79 -43.74
N GLN A 574 38.78 -3.37 -42.56
CA GLN A 574 40.10 -3.67 -42.02
C GLN A 574 40.12 -5.04 -41.32
N ASP A 575 41.32 -5.55 -41.01
CA ASP A 575 41.50 -6.74 -40.18
C ASP A 575 40.96 -6.49 -38.75
N TYR A 576 40.61 -7.58 -38.04
CA TYR A 576 40.27 -7.49 -36.62
C TYR A 576 41.49 -7.09 -35.80
N VAL A 577 41.24 -6.23 -34.82
CA VAL A 577 42.23 -5.81 -33.82
C VAL A 577 41.78 -6.29 -32.44
N ALA A 578 42.73 -6.50 -31.54
CA ALA A 578 42.49 -7.01 -30.19
C ALA A 578 42.21 -5.87 -29.17
N ASP A 579 41.97 -6.26 -27.92
CA ASP A 579 41.84 -5.37 -26.75
C ASP A 579 42.83 -4.19 -26.79
N GLY A 580 42.30 -2.96 -26.83
CA GLY A 580 43.03 -1.70 -26.75
C GLY A 580 43.71 -1.25 -28.05
N GLU A 581 43.71 -2.08 -29.10
CA GLU A 581 44.31 -1.76 -30.38
C GLU A 581 43.43 -0.82 -31.22
N GLN A 582 44.01 -0.07 -32.15
CA GLN A 582 43.23 0.90 -32.93
C GLN A 582 42.54 0.23 -34.12
N ALA A 583 41.21 0.36 -34.22
CA ALA A 583 40.46 0.15 -35.46
C ALA A 583 40.15 1.50 -36.11
N GLY A 584 40.24 1.60 -37.44
CA GLY A 584 40.08 2.84 -38.19
C GLY A 584 41.41 3.59 -38.43
N THR A 585 41.31 4.87 -38.83
CA THR A 585 42.46 5.71 -39.17
C THR A 585 42.48 6.99 -38.34
N THR A 586 43.66 7.42 -37.88
CA THR A 586 43.84 8.72 -37.22
C THR A 586 44.54 9.68 -38.16
N GLY A 587 43.98 10.88 -38.35
CA GLY A 587 44.63 11.97 -39.10
C GLY A 587 44.65 11.81 -40.63
N GLN A 588 43.93 10.82 -41.18
CA GLN A 588 43.83 10.58 -42.64
C GLN A 588 42.56 11.16 -43.27
N SER A 589 41.68 11.78 -42.48
CA SER A 589 40.38 12.30 -42.93
C SER A 589 39.46 11.26 -43.55
N LYS A 590 39.58 9.99 -43.13
CA LYS A 590 38.69 8.89 -43.54
C LYS A 590 37.81 8.47 -42.37
N ALA A 591 36.50 8.45 -42.58
CA ALA A 591 35.51 8.09 -41.58
C ALA A 591 35.31 6.58 -41.47
N ILE A 592 34.95 6.11 -40.28
CA ILE A 592 34.34 4.79 -40.08
C ILE A 592 32.89 4.88 -40.59
N GLN A 593 32.45 3.87 -41.34
CA GLN A 593 31.08 3.77 -41.85
C GLN A 593 30.30 2.63 -41.19
N ALA A 594 31.01 1.58 -40.75
CA ALA A 594 30.43 0.46 -40.02
C ALA A 594 31.45 -0.24 -39.10
N VAL A 595 30.94 -1.00 -38.13
CA VAL A 595 31.71 -1.71 -37.11
C VAL A 595 31.18 -3.13 -36.92
N GLN A 596 32.08 -4.07 -36.67
CA GLN A 596 31.78 -5.43 -36.18
C GLN A 596 32.58 -5.72 -34.91
N ILE A 597 31.93 -6.34 -33.93
CA ILE A 597 32.48 -6.60 -32.61
C ILE A 597 32.17 -8.04 -32.20
N ARG A 598 33.14 -8.73 -31.59
CA ARG A 598 32.94 -10.06 -31.00
C ARG A 598 33.71 -10.22 -29.69
N LEU A 599 33.16 -11.03 -28.79
CA LEU A 599 33.85 -11.45 -27.58
C LEU A 599 34.76 -12.65 -27.85
N THR A 600 35.90 -12.69 -27.17
CA THR A 600 36.90 -13.76 -27.26
C THR A 600 37.32 -14.25 -25.87
N GLY A 601 38.16 -15.28 -25.83
CA GLY A 601 38.59 -15.90 -24.57
C GLY A 601 37.68 -17.04 -24.10
N GLU A 602 38.04 -17.62 -22.96
CA GLU A 602 37.37 -18.79 -22.36
C GLU A 602 35.98 -18.46 -21.78
N LYS A 603 35.75 -17.20 -21.40
CA LYS A 603 34.48 -16.74 -20.80
C LYS A 603 33.51 -16.09 -21.79
N LYS A 604 33.82 -16.03 -23.09
CA LYS A 604 32.99 -15.33 -24.08
C LYS A 604 31.52 -15.78 -24.08
N ASP A 605 31.24 -17.05 -23.75
CA ASP A 605 29.88 -17.62 -23.77
C ASP A 605 29.09 -17.33 -22.47
N GLU A 606 29.73 -16.72 -21.46
CA GLU A 606 29.09 -16.26 -20.20
C GLU A 606 28.65 -14.79 -20.30
N TYR A 607 28.97 -14.11 -21.41
CA TYR A 607 28.68 -12.70 -21.62
C TYR A 607 28.06 -12.47 -23.00
N GLN A 608 27.30 -11.39 -23.13
CA GLN A 608 26.78 -10.91 -24.40
C GLN A 608 27.25 -9.48 -24.64
N ILE A 609 27.46 -9.17 -25.91
CA ILE A 609 27.72 -7.81 -26.36
C ILE A 609 26.58 -7.36 -27.27
N LEU A 610 26.04 -6.20 -26.96
CA LEU A 610 25.04 -5.48 -27.74
C LEU A 610 25.65 -4.16 -28.16
N TYR A 611 25.57 -3.80 -29.43
CA TYR A 611 26.10 -2.52 -29.90
C TYR A 611 25.23 -1.90 -30.98
N ARG A 612 25.19 -0.57 -31.03
CA ARG A 612 24.49 0.19 -32.08
C ARG A 612 25.30 1.38 -32.51
N ALA A 613 25.11 1.79 -33.75
CA ALA A 613 25.78 2.93 -34.35
C ALA A 613 24.82 4.13 -34.49
N HIS A 614 25.34 5.33 -34.28
CA HIS A 614 24.71 6.56 -34.73
C HIS A 614 25.29 6.96 -36.09
N VAL A 615 24.48 6.84 -37.13
CA VAL A 615 24.88 7.11 -38.52
C VAL A 615 24.43 8.50 -38.93
N ALA A 616 25.31 9.24 -39.62
CA ALA A 616 25.02 10.59 -40.09
C ALA A 616 23.71 10.64 -40.90
N ASN A 617 22.79 11.53 -40.49
CA ASN A 617 21.44 11.73 -41.05
C ASN A 617 20.42 10.61 -40.83
N ASP A 618 20.84 9.44 -40.33
CA ASP A 618 19.94 8.31 -40.05
C ASP A 618 19.65 8.13 -38.55
N GLY A 619 20.50 8.69 -37.68
CA GLY A 619 20.34 8.60 -36.24
C GLY A 619 20.86 7.28 -35.66
N TRP A 620 20.39 6.93 -34.46
CA TRP A 620 20.68 5.65 -33.82
C TRP A 620 19.97 4.49 -34.52
N GLN A 621 20.73 3.47 -34.87
CA GLN A 621 20.20 2.19 -35.36
C GLN A 621 19.80 1.26 -34.19
N ASN A 622 19.13 0.14 -34.50
CA ASN A 622 18.85 -0.92 -33.52
C ASN A 622 20.15 -1.53 -32.99
N TYR A 623 20.07 -2.14 -31.81
CA TYR A 623 21.18 -2.95 -31.29
C TYR A 623 21.35 -4.21 -32.12
N VAL A 624 22.61 -4.52 -32.40
CA VAL A 624 23.06 -5.75 -33.02
C VAL A 624 23.93 -6.52 -32.02
N THR A 625 24.17 -7.82 -32.28
CA THR A 625 25.00 -8.67 -31.41
C THR A 625 26.29 -9.12 -32.10
N THR A 626 27.00 -10.07 -31.49
CA THR A 626 28.32 -10.56 -31.93
C THR A 626 28.38 -10.81 -33.44
N ASP A 627 29.41 -10.24 -34.07
CA ASP A 627 29.72 -10.33 -35.51
C ASP A 627 28.65 -9.73 -36.46
N GLU A 628 27.58 -9.09 -35.97
CA GLU A 628 26.63 -8.35 -36.80
C GLU A 628 27.15 -6.94 -37.14
N ILE A 629 26.65 -6.33 -38.22
CA ILE A 629 27.15 -5.03 -38.70
C ILE A 629 26.33 -3.90 -38.06
N ALA A 630 26.99 -3.00 -37.32
CA ALA A 630 26.44 -1.70 -36.92
C ALA A 630 26.97 -0.60 -37.84
N GLY A 631 26.10 0.18 -38.47
CA GLY A 631 26.45 1.20 -39.47
C GLY A 631 25.98 0.86 -40.88
N THR A 632 26.66 1.39 -41.90
CA THR A 632 26.35 1.12 -43.31
C THR A 632 27.60 0.73 -44.10
N THR A 633 27.47 -0.22 -45.02
CA THR A 633 28.53 -0.55 -45.99
C THR A 633 28.09 -0.12 -47.38
N GLY A 634 28.75 0.88 -47.97
CA GLY A 634 28.52 1.31 -49.36
C GLY A 634 27.50 2.43 -49.59
N GLU A 635 26.92 3.01 -48.54
CA GLU A 635 26.01 4.18 -48.65
C GLU A 635 26.73 5.54 -48.52
N SER A 636 28.05 5.53 -48.33
CA SER A 636 28.86 6.75 -48.08
C SER A 636 28.38 7.58 -46.89
N LYS A 637 27.82 6.92 -45.85
CA LYS A 637 27.38 7.57 -44.62
C LYS A 637 28.35 7.29 -43.48
N ASP A 638 28.73 8.35 -42.79
CA ASP A 638 29.73 8.30 -41.74
C ASP A 638 29.10 7.97 -40.38
N LEU A 639 29.80 7.16 -39.60
CA LEU A 639 29.47 6.84 -38.22
C LEU A 639 29.95 7.99 -37.33
N GLN A 640 29.07 8.54 -36.49
CA GLN A 640 29.37 9.69 -35.64
C GLN A 640 29.57 9.30 -34.17
N ALA A 641 28.84 8.29 -33.71
CA ALA A 641 28.97 7.71 -32.38
C ALA A 641 28.62 6.22 -32.37
N ILE A 642 29.01 5.51 -31.31
CA ILE A 642 28.68 4.12 -31.03
C ILE A 642 28.29 3.98 -29.55
N GLN A 643 27.37 3.09 -29.24
CA GLN A 643 27.02 2.71 -27.86
C GLN A 643 27.13 1.19 -27.76
N ILE A 644 27.84 0.72 -26.74
CA ILE A 644 28.20 -0.69 -26.56
C ILE A 644 27.83 -1.11 -25.15
N VAL A 645 27.16 -2.24 -25.02
CA VAL A 645 26.67 -2.80 -23.76
C VAL A 645 27.20 -4.23 -23.63
N LEU A 646 28.08 -4.45 -22.67
CA LEU A 646 28.54 -5.77 -22.23
C LEU A 646 27.68 -6.20 -21.04
N LEU A 647 27.01 -7.34 -21.15
CA LEU A 647 26.19 -7.89 -20.06
C LEU A 647 26.60 -9.32 -19.76
N LYS A 648 26.48 -9.71 -18.50
CA LYS A 648 26.50 -11.12 -18.14
C LYS A 648 25.26 -11.80 -18.70
N LYS A 649 25.39 -13.03 -19.17
CA LYS A 649 24.27 -13.86 -19.59
C LYS A 649 24.37 -15.24 -18.98
N GLU A 650 23.27 -15.98 -19.06
CA GLU A 650 23.29 -17.41 -18.87
C GLU A 650 24.14 -18.05 -19.96
N LYS A 651 24.98 -19.01 -19.58
CA LYS A 651 25.78 -19.76 -20.54
C LYS A 651 24.88 -20.36 -21.61
N ASP A 652 25.26 -20.17 -22.87
CA ASP A 652 24.51 -20.73 -24.00
C ASP A 652 24.46 -22.26 -23.89
N VAL A 653 23.33 -22.83 -24.28
CA VAL A 653 23.16 -24.28 -24.37
C VAL A 653 23.84 -24.76 -25.65
N ASP A 654 24.72 -25.75 -25.52
CA ASP A 654 25.35 -26.39 -26.67
C ASP A 654 24.32 -27.31 -27.36
N VAL A 655 24.16 -27.14 -28.67
CA VAL A 655 23.14 -27.83 -29.47
C VAL A 655 23.74 -28.31 -30.78
N GLU A 656 23.28 -29.46 -31.29
CA GLU A 656 23.81 -30.06 -32.53
C GLU A 656 23.68 -29.12 -33.75
N ASN A 657 22.62 -28.33 -33.82
CA ASN A 657 22.36 -27.40 -34.92
C ASN A 657 21.93 -26.03 -34.40
N LYS A 658 22.89 -25.09 -34.35
CA LYS A 658 22.68 -23.70 -33.95
C LYS A 658 21.71 -22.98 -34.90
N ASP A 659 21.80 -23.22 -36.20
CA ASP A 659 20.98 -22.52 -37.20
C ASP A 659 19.52 -22.98 -37.23
N PHE A 660 19.14 -24.01 -36.46
CA PHE A 660 17.79 -24.59 -36.46
C PHE A 660 16.69 -23.58 -36.12
N LEU A 661 16.98 -22.66 -35.20
CA LEU A 661 16.10 -21.54 -34.84
C LEU A 661 16.86 -20.23 -34.95
N SER A 662 16.12 -19.16 -35.20
CA SER A 662 16.59 -17.82 -34.93
C SER A 662 15.52 -16.96 -34.28
N TYR A 663 15.91 -16.17 -33.28
CA TYR A 663 14.97 -15.36 -32.52
C TYR A 663 15.58 -14.08 -31.97
N SER A 664 14.71 -13.12 -31.65
CA SER A 664 15.09 -11.86 -31.01
C SER A 664 13.97 -11.35 -30.11
N THR A 665 14.33 -10.43 -29.22
CA THR A 665 13.44 -9.78 -28.25
C THR A 665 13.50 -8.27 -28.43
N SER A 666 12.36 -7.59 -28.32
CA SER A 666 12.33 -6.15 -28.07
C SER A 666 12.34 -5.92 -26.57
N VAL A 667 13.39 -5.29 -26.06
CA VAL A 667 13.57 -5.02 -24.62
C VAL A 667 13.31 -3.54 -24.36
N GLN A 668 12.65 -3.22 -23.25
CA GLN A 668 12.41 -1.85 -22.80
C GLN A 668 13.70 -1.02 -22.83
N ASP A 669 13.62 0.18 -23.38
CA ASP A 669 14.71 1.16 -23.59
C ASP A 669 15.84 0.72 -24.56
N LEU A 670 16.00 -0.57 -24.84
CA LEU A 670 16.93 -1.09 -25.85
C LEU A 670 16.28 -1.25 -27.23
N GLY A 671 14.96 -1.41 -27.30
CA GLY A 671 14.26 -1.80 -28.53
C GLY A 671 14.63 -3.22 -28.96
N TRP A 672 14.58 -3.48 -30.27
CA TRP A 672 14.94 -4.79 -30.83
C TRP A 672 16.44 -5.08 -30.66
N THR A 673 16.75 -6.21 -30.03
CA THR A 673 18.10 -6.75 -29.93
C THR A 673 18.46 -7.60 -31.16
N GLY A 674 19.76 -7.85 -31.35
CA GLY A 674 20.29 -8.68 -32.43
C GLY A 674 19.73 -10.09 -32.44
N GLN A 675 19.80 -10.75 -33.60
CA GLN A 675 19.21 -12.08 -33.76
C GLN A 675 20.14 -13.15 -33.18
N VAL A 676 19.60 -13.98 -32.29
CA VAL A 676 20.33 -15.11 -31.68
C VAL A 676 19.85 -16.44 -32.25
N LYS A 677 20.62 -17.49 -32.00
CA LYS A 677 20.43 -18.83 -32.56
C LYS A 677 19.92 -19.83 -31.52
N ASN A 678 19.63 -21.05 -31.98
CA ASN A 678 19.17 -22.15 -31.14
C ASN A 678 20.06 -22.36 -29.89
N GLY A 679 19.47 -22.32 -28.70
CA GLY A 679 20.14 -22.48 -27.41
C GLY A 679 20.83 -21.23 -26.86
N GLU A 680 20.78 -20.08 -27.53
CA GLU A 680 21.42 -18.84 -27.07
C GLU A 680 20.46 -17.96 -26.23
N GLN A 681 20.97 -17.11 -25.36
CA GLN A 681 20.10 -16.17 -24.64
C GLN A 681 19.66 -15.01 -25.55
N SER A 682 18.37 -14.65 -25.54
CA SER A 682 17.87 -13.37 -26.05
C SER A 682 17.25 -12.54 -24.92
N GLY A 683 17.46 -11.23 -24.93
CA GLY A 683 17.06 -10.33 -23.85
C GLY A 683 18.16 -10.14 -22.80
N THR A 684 17.81 -9.50 -21.68
CA THR A 684 18.76 -9.06 -20.66
C THR A 684 18.50 -9.74 -19.32
N VAL A 685 19.54 -9.91 -18.52
CA VAL A 685 19.46 -10.56 -17.20
C VAL A 685 19.83 -9.51 -16.16
N GLY A 686 18.91 -9.23 -15.23
CA GLY A 686 19.19 -8.39 -14.06
C GLY A 686 19.20 -6.89 -14.35
N LEU A 687 18.72 -6.46 -15.51
CA LEU A 687 18.60 -5.04 -15.84
C LEU A 687 17.27 -4.43 -15.41
N SER A 688 16.31 -5.24 -14.95
CA SER A 688 14.95 -4.76 -14.68
C SER A 688 14.32 -4.10 -15.91
N LYS A 689 14.58 -4.63 -17.11
CA LYS A 689 13.99 -4.19 -18.38
C LYS A 689 13.09 -5.26 -18.96
N ALA A 690 11.82 -4.96 -19.14
CA ALA A 690 10.85 -5.90 -19.67
C ALA A 690 11.09 -6.23 -21.14
N ILE A 691 10.89 -7.50 -21.52
CA ILE A 691 10.61 -7.89 -22.89
C ILE A 691 9.20 -7.38 -23.25
N GLN A 692 9.10 -6.65 -24.35
CA GLN A 692 7.87 -6.08 -24.88
C GLN A 692 7.33 -6.87 -26.07
N SER A 693 8.22 -7.48 -26.87
CA SER A 693 7.87 -8.31 -28.04
C SER A 693 8.93 -9.39 -28.28
N ILE A 694 8.55 -10.49 -28.94
CA ILE A 694 9.43 -11.58 -29.38
C ILE A 694 9.20 -11.92 -30.86
N LYS A 695 10.24 -12.37 -31.55
CA LYS A 695 10.20 -12.91 -32.91
C LYS A 695 10.97 -14.23 -32.95
N ILE A 696 10.36 -15.32 -33.40
CA ILE A 696 10.99 -16.65 -33.49
C ILE A 696 10.73 -17.23 -34.88
N ASN A 697 11.76 -17.76 -35.51
CA ASN A 697 11.70 -18.42 -36.82
C ASN A 697 12.27 -19.84 -36.70
N ALA A 698 11.57 -20.82 -37.27
CA ALA A 698 12.11 -22.15 -37.52
C ALA A 698 12.81 -22.18 -38.89
N ASN A 699 14.11 -22.41 -38.90
CA ASN A 699 14.93 -22.39 -40.12
C ASN A 699 15.04 -23.79 -40.74
N LEU A 700 13.94 -24.53 -40.77
CA LEU A 700 13.88 -25.87 -41.35
C LEU A 700 12.64 -25.99 -42.25
N ALA A 701 12.84 -26.51 -43.47
CA ALA A 701 11.76 -26.72 -44.41
C ALA A 701 10.64 -27.58 -43.80
N ASP A 702 9.40 -27.14 -44.00
CA ASP A 702 8.16 -27.77 -43.52
C ASP A 702 8.02 -27.89 -41.99
N LEU A 703 8.84 -27.15 -41.22
CA LEU A 703 8.68 -26.91 -39.78
C LEU A 703 8.40 -25.41 -39.55
N ASN A 704 7.43 -25.10 -38.70
CA ASN A 704 7.12 -23.72 -38.28
C ASN A 704 7.06 -23.66 -36.76
N VAL A 705 7.22 -22.48 -36.19
CA VAL A 705 6.90 -22.19 -34.79
C VAL A 705 5.63 -21.35 -34.66
N GLU A 706 4.88 -21.56 -33.58
CA GLU A 706 3.85 -20.65 -33.11
C GLU A 706 4.10 -20.33 -31.63
N TYR A 707 3.84 -19.10 -31.21
CA TYR A 707 4.03 -18.69 -29.82
C TYR A 707 3.00 -17.66 -29.37
N SER A 708 2.69 -17.69 -28.08
CA SER A 708 1.79 -16.76 -27.40
C SER A 708 2.51 -16.15 -26.20
N THR A 709 2.16 -14.90 -25.90
CA THR A 709 2.69 -14.15 -24.75
C THR A 709 1.56 -13.83 -23.78
N TYR A 710 1.87 -13.81 -22.49
CA TYR A 710 0.96 -13.35 -21.46
C TYR A 710 1.28 -11.90 -21.12
N VAL A 711 0.28 -11.03 -21.26
CA VAL A 711 0.37 -9.61 -20.94
C VAL A 711 -0.50 -9.34 -19.72
N PRO A 712 -0.01 -8.62 -18.69
CA PRO A 712 -0.80 -8.27 -17.51
C PRO A 712 -2.11 -7.59 -17.90
N ASN A 713 -3.20 -7.91 -17.21
CA ASN A 713 -4.56 -7.38 -17.46
C ASN A 713 -5.19 -7.74 -18.81
N ALA A 714 -4.41 -8.12 -19.83
CA ALA A 714 -4.91 -8.54 -21.14
C ALA A 714 -4.95 -10.08 -21.31
N GLY A 715 -4.17 -10.82 -20.50
CA GLY A 715 -4.13 -12.27 -20.53
C GLY A 715 -3.24 -12.85 -21.63
N TRP A 716 -3.47 -14.12 -21.98
CA TRP A 716 -2.78 -14.79 -23.08
C TRP A 716 -3.22 -14.22 -24.43
N GLN A 717 -2.26 -13.76 -25.22
CA GLN A 717 -2.50 -13.22 -26.55
C GLN A 717 -2.69 -14.32 -27.60
N GLU A 718 -3.21 -13.98 -28.78
CA GLU A 718 -3.28 -14.93 -29.89
C GLU A 718 -1.88 -15.44 -30.28
N TYR A 719 -1.82 -16.65 -30.84
CA TYR A 719 -0.55 -17.22 -31.29
C TYR A 719 -0.02 -16.46 -32.51
N SER A 720 1.18 -15.90 -32.38
CA SER A 720 1.97 -15.39 -33.50
C SER A 720 2.56 -16.53 -34.30
N ALA A 721 2.51 -16.39 -35.62
CA ALA A 721 3.11 -17.34 -36.56
C ALA A 721 4.63 -17.14 -36.68
N ASP A 722 5.29 -18.13 -37.29
CA ASP A 722 6.71 -18.13 -37.63
C ASP A 722 7.18 -16.79 -38.23
N GLY A 723 8.18 -16.19 -37.59
CA GLY A 723 8.78 -14.91 -37.96
C GLY A 723 7.93 -13.66 -37.72
N LYS A 724 6.73 -13.79 -37.15
CA LYS A 724 5.84 -12.65 -36.88
C LYS A 724 6.03 -12.11 -35.47
N GLU A 725 5.99 -10.80 -35.32
CA GLU A 725 6.07 -10.19 -34.00
C GLU A 725 4.96 -10.68 -33.05
N SER A 726 5.29 -11.01 -31.80
CA SER A 726 4.30 -11.07 -30.73
C SER A 726 4.00 -9.65 -30.26
N THR A 727 2.74 -9.31 -30.04
CA THR A 727 2.37 -7.96 -29.61
C THR A 727 2.06 -7.89 -28.11
N ALA A 728 2.70 -6.97 -27.37
CA ALA A 728 2.17 -6.42 -26.12
C ALA A 728 1.50 -5.07 -26.44
N ASN A 729 0.25 -5.10 -26.91
CA ASN A 729 -0.45 -3.89 -27.41
C ASN A 729 -1.04 -3.02 -26.30
N ASP A 730 -1.13 -3.52 -25.07
CA ASP A 730 -1.80 -2.88 -23.94
C ASP A 730 -0.81 -2.37 -22.89
N ASP A 731 -1.19 -1.33 -22.15
CA ASP A 731 -0.41 -0.77 -21.04
C ASP A 731 -0.68 -1.59 -19.75
N PRO A 732 0.35 -2.17 -19.10
CA PRO A 732 1.78 -2.05 -19.37
C PRO A 732 2.25 -2.89 -20.54
N LYS A 733 3.05 -2.28 -21.43
CA LYS A 733 3.69 -2.95 -22.57
C LYS A 733 4.83 -3.87 -22.11
N ARG A 734 4.49 -4.96 -21.42
CA ARG A 734 5.42 -5.97 -20.90
C ARG A 734 4.84 -7.38 -21.00
N ILE A 735 5.71 -8.36 -21.17
CA ILE A 735 5.39 -9.79 -21.17
C ILE A 735 5.81 -10.38 -19.81
N GLU A 736 4.99 -11.26 -19.22
CA GLU A 736 5.35 -11.99 -17.98
C GLU A 736 5.53 -13.50 -18.21
N ALA A 737 4.90 -14.06 -19.24
CA ALA A 737 5.01 -15.48 -19.58
C ALA A 737 4.86 -15.74 -21.09
N ILE A 738 5.33 -16.91 -21.55
CA ILE A 738 5.30 -17.36 -22.94
C ILE A 738 4.85 -18.82 -23.07
N LYS A 739 4.29 -19.15 -24.24
CA LYS A 739 4.05 -20.52 -24.74
C LYS A 739 4.64 -20.62 -26.14
N ILE A 740 5.28 -21.74 -26.45
CA ILE A 740 5.87 -21.99 -27.77
C ILE A 740 5.58 -23.43 -28.20
N ARG A 741 5.11 -23.59 -29.43
CA ARG A 741 4.85 -24.91 -30.04
C ARG A 741 5.34 -24.99 -31.46
N LEU A 742 5.66 -26.21 -31.89
CA LEU A 742 6.03 -26.51 -33.28
C LEU A 742 4.80 -26.89 -34.12
N LYS A 743 4.82 -26.51 -35.40
CA LYS A 743 3.80 -26.78 -36.43
C LYS A 743 4.45 -27.21 -37.73
N GLY A 744 3.64 -27.63 -38.70
CA GLY A 744 4.10 -28.14 -39.99
C GLY A 744 4.26 -29.67 -40.00
N THR A 745 4.62 -30.21 -41.17
CA THR A 745 4.71 -31.68 -41.36
C THR A 745 5.89 -32.30 -40.60
N GLN A 746 6.89 -31.50 -40.26
CA GLN A 746 8.05 -31.98 -39.50
C GLN A 746 7.85 -31.89 -37.98
N ALA A 747 6.80 -31.25 -37.46
CA ALA A 747 6.65 -31.01 -36.01
C ALA A 747 6.62 -32.30 -35.16
N GLU A 748 6.19 -33.43 -35.72
CA GLU A 748 6.20 -34.72 -35.03
C GLU A 748 7.62 -35.27 -34.78
N ASN A 749 8.61 -34.79 -35.53
CA ASN A 749 10.01 -35.24 -35.47
C ASN A 749 10.87 -34.41 -34.51
N TYR A 750 10.31 -33.36 -33.90
CA TYR A 750 11.05 -32.42 -33.06
C TYR A 750 10.32 -32.08 -31.75
N ASP A 751 11.09 -31.66 -30.75
CA ASP A 751 10.61 -31.06 -29.50
C ASP A 751 11.20 -29.66 -29.37
N ILE A 752 10.47 -28.76 -28.70
CA ILE A 752 10.94 -27.44 -28.31
C ILE A 752 10.87 -27.27 -26.79
N TYR A 753 11.97 -26.82 -26.21
CA TYR A 753 12.12 -26.46 -24.81
C TYR A 753 12.44 -24.97 -24.70
N TYR A 754 11.83 -24.29 -23.74
CA TYR A 754 12.06 -22.87 -23.50
C TYR A 754 11.93 -22.52 -22.04
N ARG A 755 12.65 -21.48 -21.62
CA ARG A 755 12.54 -20.91 -20.29
C ARG A 755 12.60 -19.39 -20.34
N VAL A 756 12.06 -18.78 -19.29
CA VAL A 756 12.02 -17.33 -19.10
C VAL A 756 12.84 -16.97 -17.87
N TYR A 757 13.64 -15.91 -17.98
CA TYR A 757 14.19 -15.18 -16.85
C TYR A 757 13.20 -14.09 -16.46
N THR A 758 12.72 -14.10 -15.22
CA THR A 758 11.81 -13.07 -14.72
C THR A 758 12.47 -12.24 -13.61
N SER A 759 12.05 -10.97 -13.49
CA SER A 759 12.42 -10.17 -12.32
C SER A 759 12.04 -10.92 -11.03
N ASN A 760 12.91 -10.88 -10.02
CA ASN A 760 12.76 -11.52 -8.70
C ASN A 760 12.83 -13.06 -8.61
N TYR A 761 12.61 -13.82 -9.69
CA TYR A 761 12.73 -15.30 -9.66
C TYR A 761 13.95 -15.83 -10.40
N GLY A 762 14.57 -15.01 -11.25
CA GLY A 762 15.68 -15.44 -12.09
C GLY A 762 15.21 -16.39 -13.20
N TRP A 763 16.08 -17.33 -13.60
CA TRP A 763 15.70 -18.36 -14.58
C TRP A 763 14.75 -19.39 -13.98
N LEU A 764 13.55 -19.45 -14.54
CA LEU A 764 12.59 -20.49 -14.26
C LEU A 764 12.95 -21.80 -14.98
N GLY A 765 12.24 -22.87 -14.63
CA GLY A 765 12.42 -24.19 -15.27
C GLY A 765 12.09 -24.18 -16.76
N TRP A 766 12.54 -25.24 -17.45
CA TRP A 766 12.26 -25.45 -18.87
C TRP A 766 10.85 -25.99 -19.09
N ALA A 767 10.03 -25.24 -19.83
CA ALA A 767 8.75 -25.69 -20.36
C ALA A 767 8.96 -26.44 -21.68
N LYS A 768 8.10 -27.42 -21.96
CA LYS A 768 8.13 -28.22 -23.19
C LYS A 768 6.84 -28.03 -24.00
N ASN A 769 6.96 -27.85 -25.32
CA ASN A 769 5.84 -27.96 -26.28
C ASN A 769 4.47 -27.44 -25.78
N ASP A 770 4.22 -26.14 -25.87
CA ASP A 770 2.97 -25.48 -25.47
C ASP A 770 2.72 -25.36 -23.96
N GLU A 771 3.61 -25.88 -23.11
CA GLU A 771 3.60 -25.63 -21.67
C GLU A 771 3.88 -24.15 -21.33
N GLU A 772 3.41 -23.69 -20.17
CA GLU A 772 3.61 -22.30 -19.75
C GLU A 772 5.03 -22.10 -19.24
N SER A 773 5.65 -20.95 -19.58
CA SER A 773 6.90 -20.51 -18.97
C SER A 773 6.85 -19.04 -18.56
N GLY A 774 7.25 -18.69 -17.34
CA GLY A 774 7.21 -17.31 -16.82
C GLY A 774 6.37 -17.17 -15.54
N THR A 775 5.91 -15.96 -15.27
CA THR A 775 5.07 -15.65 -14.10
C THR A 775 3.70 -15.12 -14.50
N LYS A 776 2.72 -15.25 -13.60
CA LYS A 776 1.39 -14.65 -13.77
C LYS A 776 0.87 -14.10 -12.45
N GLY A 777 0.48 -12.82 -12.45
CA GLY A 777 -0.16 -12.17 -11.30
C GLY A 777 0.80 -11.73 -10.19
N TYR A 778 2.10 -11.91 -10.36
CA TYR A 778 3.14 -11.43 -9.46
C TYR A 778 3.73 -10.06 -9.87
N ASP A 779 3.22 -9.45 -10.95
CA ASP A 779 3.78 -8.24 -11.56
C ASP A 779 5.30 -8.37 -11.87
N CYS A 780 5.75 -9.57 -12.20
CA CYS A 780 7.14 -9.87 -12.53
C CYS A 780 7.30 -9.96 -14.05
N GLN A 781 8.18 -9.13 -14.61
CA GLN A 781 8.40 -9.03 -16.05
C GLN A 781 9.40 -10.08 -16.53
N ALA A 782 9.18 -10.62 -17.74
CA ALA A 782 10.19 -11.39 -18.45
C ALA A 782 11.30 -10.45 -18.94
N GLU A 783 12.57 -10.78 -18.69
CA GLU A 783 13.73 -9.97 -19.11
C GLU A 783 14.59 -10.69 -20.17
N ALA A 784 14.68 -12.03 -20.09
CA ALA A 784 15.38 -12.86 -21.07
C ALA A 784 14.65 -14.18 -21.34
N ILE A 785 14.95 -14.78 -22.49
CA ILE A 785 14.48 -16.10 -22.90
C ILE A 785 15.63 -16.96 -23.46
N GLN A 786 15.52 -18.28 -23.29
CA GLN A 786 16.34 -19.26 -24.00
C GLN A 786 15.43 -20.31 -24.63
N ILE A 787 15.73 -20.69 -25.87
CA ILE A 787 14.92 -21.63 -26.64
C ILE A 787 15.83 -22.69 -27.26
N VAL A 788 15.50 -23.95 -27.05
CA VAL A 788 16.20 -25.11 -27.61
C VAL A 788 15.19 -25.96 -28.38
N ALA A 789 15.43 -26.16 -29.67
CA ALA A 789 14.71 -27.14 -30.47
C ALA A 789 15.65 -28.22 -31.02
N GLY A 790 15.17 -29.45 -31.06
CA GLY A 790 15.93 -30.62 -31.49
C GLY A 790 15.05 -31.84 -31.68
N LYS A 791 15.66 -33.00 -31.96
CA LYS A 791 14.94 -34.23 -32.30
C LYS A 791 13.94 -34.62 -31.21
N LYS A 792 12.82 -35.21 -31.62
CA LYS A 792 11.78 -35.70 -30.72
C LYS A 792 12.36 -36.61 -29.64
N GLY A 793 11.98 -36.35 -28.39
CA GLY A 793 12.43 -37.11 -27.23
C GLY A 793 13.80 -36.71 -26.70
N MET A 794 14.37 -35.59 -27.14
CA MET A 794 15.56 -35.03 -26.49
C MET A 794 15.27 -34.67 -25.03
N ASP A 795 16.29 -34.79 -24.18
CA ASP A 795 16.22 -34.38 -22.78
C ASP A 795 16.13 -32.85 -22.67
N ALA A 796 15.45 -32.37 -21.62
CA ALA A 796 15.44 -30.95 -21.29
C ALA A 796 16.88 -30.49 -20.95
N PRO A 797 17.30 -29.27 -21.36
CA PRO A 797 18.63 -28.77 -21.02
C PRO A 797 18.88 -28.59 -19.51
N GLY A 798 17.82 -28.52 -18.69
CA GLY A 798 17.87 -28.39 -17.24
C GLY A 798 16.56 -28.80 -16.56
N SER A 799 16.38 -28.38 -15.31
CA SER A 799 15.15 -28.68 -14.54
C SER A 799 13.90 -28.15 -15.24
N THR A 800 12.82 -28.94 -15.22
CA THR A 800 11.48 -28.54 -15.69
C THR A 800 10.58 -28.09 -14.54
N GLU A 801 11.07 -28.11 -13.30
CA GLU A 801 10.31 -27.65 -12.13
C GLU A 801 10.19 -26.13 -12.13
N ASN A 802 9.03 -25.62 -11.70
CA ASN A 802 8.72 -24.17 -11.65
C ASN A 802 8.96 -23.45 -12.98
N ALA A 803 8.69 -24.10 -14.11
CA ALA A 803 8.73 -23.44 -15.41
C ALA A 803 7.74 -22.25 -15.48
N PHE A 804 6.60 -22.36 -14.78
CA PHE A 804 5.59 -21.33 -14.64
C PHE A 804 5.11 -21.17 -13.19
N VAL A 805 4.93 -19.91 -12.75
CA VAL A 805 4.53 -19.57 -11.37
C VAL A 805 3.37 -18.57 -11.38
N GLU A 806 2.27 -18.86 -10.68
CA GLU A 806 1.04 -18.04 -10.68
C GLU A 806 0.59 -17.66 -9.27
N LYS A 807 0.19 -16.39 -9.07
CA LYS A 807 -0.29 -15.88 -7.78
C LYS A 807 -1.68 -16.45 -7.47
N ASP A 808 -1.85 -17.00 -6.26
CA ASP A 808 -3.15 -17.51 -5.82
C ASP A 808 -4.15 -16.37 -5.53
N PRO A 809 -5.45 -16.54 -5.85
CA PRO A 809 -6.49 -15.54 -5.62
C PRO A 809 -6.79 -15.35 -4.12
N THR A 810 -7.27 -14.16 -3.76
CA THR A 810 -7.61 -13.80 -2.37
C THR A 810 -9.08 -13.41 -2.24
N VAL A 811 -9.74 -13.87 -1.18
CA VAL A 811 -11.10 -13.40 -0.83
C VAL A 811 -11.01 -12.32 0.25
N SER A 812 -11.69 -11.18 0.03
CA SER A 812 -11.81 -10.07 0.98
C SER A 812 -13.27 -9.86 1.35
N TYR A 813 -13.59 -9.71 2.63
CA TYR A 813 -14.96 -9.61 3.09
C TYR A 813 -15.11 -8.78 4.35
N THR A 814 -16.30 -8.21 4.52
CA THR A 814 -16.69 -7.47 5.73
C THR A 814 -18.11 -7.81 6.13
N ALA A 815 -18.38 -7.73 7.43
CA ALA A 815 -19.69 -7.85 8.02
C ALA A 815 -20.13 -6.53 8.68
N TYR A 816 -21.42 -6.21 8.57
CA TYR A 816 -22.08 -5.18 9.35
C TYR A 816 -22.46 -5.75 10.71
N VAL A 817 -21.90 -5.22 11.79
CA VAL A 817 -22.21 -5.61 13.17
C VAL A 817 -23.24 -4.62 13.74
N ASN A 818 -24.36 -5.15 14.23
CA ASN A 818 -25.43 -4.32 14.78
C ASN A 818 -24.93 -3.50 15.98
N GLY A 819 -24.98 -2.17 15.84
CA GLY A 819 -24.50 -1.22 16.85
C GLY A 819 -23.04 -0.78 16.66
N GLU A 820 -22.26 -1.46 15.83
CA GLU A 820 -20.85 -1.09 15.52
C GLU A 820 -20.67 -0.67 14.05
N GLY A 821 -21.59 -1.02 13.14
CA GLY A 821 -21.51 -0.65 11.73
C GLY A 821 -20.73 -1.65 10.88
N TRP A 822 -20.26 -1.25 9.69
CA TRP A 822 -19.41 -2.09 8.85
C TRP A 822 -18.02 -2.22 9.46
N MET A 823 -17.57 -3.45 9.68
CA MET A 823 -16.20 -3.73 10.12
C MET A 823 -15.19 -3.43 9.00
N SER A 824 -13.91 -3.24 9.36
CA SER A 824 -12.82 -3.25 8.38
C SER A 824 -12.85 -4.58 7.58
N PRO A 825 -12.64 -4.54 6.26
CA PRO A 825 -12.50 -5.75 5.45
C PRO A 825 -11.36 -6.61 5.97
N VAL A 826 -11.57 -7.92 6.00
CA VAL A 826 -10.58 -8.93 6.37
C VAL A 826 -10.35 -9.88 5.19
N GLU A 827 -9.27 -10.66 5.23
CA GLU A 827 -8.89 -11.54 4.13
C GLU A 827 -8.90 -13.04 4.52
N ASN A 828 -8.39 -13.90 3.64
CA ASN A 828 -8.47 -15.37 3.69
C ASN A 828 -8.43 -16.00 5.10
N GLY A 829 -9.61 -16.33 5.63
CA GLY A 829 -9.80 -17.07 6.88
C GLY A 829 -9.82 -16.22 8.15
N GLU A 830 -9.72 -14.89 8.06
CA GLU A 830 -9.77 -13.98 9.20
C GLU A 830 -11.20 -13.73 9.69
N THR A 831 -11.37 -13.31 10.94
CA THR A 831 -12.72 -13.15 11.51
C THR A 831 -13.30 -11.78 11.18
N SER A 832 -14.47 -11.73 10.53
CA SER A 832 -15.26 -10.50 10.41
C SER A 832 -16.51 -10.59 11.30
N GLY A 833 -16.68 -9.63 12.20
CA GLY A 833 -17.72 -9.62 13.24
C GLY A 833 -17.15 -9.72 14.65
N THR A 834 -17.99 -10.11 15.63
CA THR A 834 -17.58 -10.18 17.04
C THR A 834 -17.89 -11.55 17.64
N THR A 835 -17.06 -11.97 18.58
CA THR A 835 -17.34 -13.15 19.43
C THR A 835 -17.43 -12.70 20.88
N GLY A 836 -18.34 -13.29 21.66
CA GLY A 836 -18.51 -12.98 23.09
C GLY A 836 -19.24 -11.68 23.42
N LYS A 837 -19.39 -10.74 22.49
CA LYS A 837 -20.12 -9.47 22.71
C LYS A 837 -21.64 -9.55 22.55
N SER A 838 -22.16 -10.68 22.04
CA SER A 838 -23.58 -10.86 21.76
C SER A 838 -24.19 -9.93 20.70
N LEU A 839 -23.37 -9.39 19.78
CA LEU A 839 -23.83 -8.53 18.68
C LEU A 839 -24.15 -9.35 17.43
N ALA A 840 -25.24 -9.01 16.74
CA ALA A 840 -25.67 -9.70 15.54
C ALA A 840 -25.03 -9.11 14.28
N LEU A 841 -24.74 -9.95 13.28
CA LEU A 841 -24.48 -9.47 11.93
C LEU A 841 -25.79 -9.04 11.26
N GLY A 842 -25.77 -7.87 10.62
CA GLY A 842 -26.88 -7.30 9.86
C GLY A 842 -26.74 -7.48 8.35
N GLY A 843 -25.52 -7.70 7.85
CA GLY A 843 -25.23 -7.92 6.43
C GLY A 843 -23.75 -8.26 6.19
N ILE A 844 -23.43 -8.76 4.99
CA ILE A 844 -22.07 -9.06 4.54
C ILE A 844 -21.81 -8.51 3.12
N LYS A 845 -20.55 -8.20 2.84
CA LYS A 845 -20.01 -7.96 1.49
C LYS A 845 -18.78 -8.84 1.27
N VAL A 846 -18.66 -9.45 0.10
CA VAL A 846 -17.56 -10.34 -0.26
C VAL A 846 -17.03 -9.96 -1.64
N ASN A 847 -15.72 -9.96 -1.81
CA ASN A 847 -15.02 -9.64 -3.05
C ASN A 847 -13.93 -10.68 -3.32
N LEU A 848 -13.66 -10.95 -4.59
CA LEU A 848 -12.50 -11.74 -5.00
C LEU A 848 -11.46 -10.83 -5.65
N ARG A 849 -10.21 -10.94 -5.20
CA ARG A 849 -9.04 -10.24 -5.72
C ARG A 849 -8.11 -11.26 -6.40
N ASP A 850 -7.26 -10.79 -7.30
CA ASP A 850 -6.22 -11.60 -7.95
C ASP A 850 -6.73 -12.87 -8.65
N LYS A 851 -7.93 -12.82 -9.25
CA LYS A 851 -8.63 -14.02 -9.75
C LYS A 851 -7.86 -14.82 -10.80
N GLY A 852 -7.12 -14.15 -11.68
CA GLY A 852 -6.35 -14.79 -12.77
C GLY A 852 -7.18 -15.56 -13.82
N TYR A 853 -8.46 -15.80 -13.58
CA TYR A 853 -9.36 -16.66 -14.36
C TYR A 853 -10.77 -16.04 -14.46
N ALA A 854 -11.55 -16.45 -15.46
CA ALA A 854 -12.92 -15.99 -15.61
C ALA A 854 -13.83 -16.48 -14.46
N GLY A 855 -14.79 -15.65 -14.05
CA GLY A 855 -15.74 -15.97 -12.98
C GLY A 855 -15.75 -14.99 -11.79
N THR A 856 -16.79 -15.11 -10.97
CA THR A 856 -17.07 -14.28 -9.80
C THR A 856 -17.47 -15.12 -8.57
N ILE A 857 -17.59 -14.47 -7.40
CA ILE A 857 -18.16 -15.03 -6.17
C ILE A 857 -19.60 -14.57 -5.97
N LEU A 858 -20.48 -15.53 -5.69
CA LEU A 858 -21.89 -15.29 -5.38
C LEU A 858 -22.17 -15.65 -3.92
N TYR A 859 -22.94 -14.83 -3.21
CA TYR A 859 -23.30 -15.09 -1.82
C TYR A 859 -24.73 -14.65 -1.46
N MET A 860 -25.34 -15.31 -0.49
CA MET A 860 -26.65 -14.94 0.04
C MET A 860 -26.80 -15.27 1.53
N SER A 861 -27.68 -14.56 2.22
CA SER A 861 -27.92 -14.68 3.66
C SER A 861 -29.37 -15.07 3.97
N HIS A 862 -29.56 -15.82 5.05
CA HIS A 862 -30.87 -16.07 5.66
C HIS A 862 -31.14 -14.99 6.72
N ILE A 863 -32.16 -14.17 6.49
CA ILE A 863 -32.44 -12.95 7.26
C ILE A 863 -33.67 -13.14 8.14
N GLN A 864 -33.64 -12.61 9.36
CA GLN A 864 -34.74 -12.65 10.31
C GLN A 864 -36.10 -12.22 9.70
N ASP A 865 -37.11 -13.09 9.86
CA ASP A 865 -38.50 -12.95 9.36
C ASP A 865 -38.65 -12.84 7.83
N ILE A 866 -37.55 -12.97 7.07
CA ILE A 866 -37.55 -12.87 5.59
C ILE A 866 -37.22 -14.25 4.99
N GLY A 867 -36.21 -14.92 5.53
CA GLY A 867 -35.68 -16.17 4.98
C GLY A 867 -34.45 -15.95 4.09
N TRP A 868 -34.17 -16.91 3.21
CA TRP A 868 -33.07 -16.81 2.24
C TRP A 868 -33.31 -15.71 1.20
N ASP A 869 -32.34 -14.80 1.07
CA ASP A 869 -32.32 -13.75 0.05
C ASP A 869 -31.87 -14.29 -1.34
N SER A 870 -31.92 -13.43 -2.34
CA SER A 870 -31.29 -13.58 -3.65
C SER A 870 -29.75 -13.64 -3.57
N TRP A 871 -29.13 -14.35 -4.52
CA TRP A 871 -27.67 -14.35 -4.71
C TRP A 871 -27.19 -12.94 -5.08
N LYS A 872 -26.15 -12.49 -4.40
CA LYS A 872 -25.45 -11.23 -4.58
C LYS A 872 -24.10 -11.44 -5.24
N GLU A 873 -23.71 -10.50 -6.09
CA GLU A 873 -22.39 -10.45 -6.71
C GLU A 873 -21.41 -9.69 -5.81
N GLU A 874 -20.16 -9.59 -6.27
CA GLU A 874 -19.07 -8.96 -5.54
C GLU A 874 -19.38 -7.54 -5.08
N GLY A 875 -19.14 -7.27 -3.80
CA GLY A 875 -19.31 -5.96 -3.18
C GLY A 875 -20.76 -5.57 -2.86
N GLU A 876 -21.76 -6.30 -3.35
CA GLU A 876 -23.16 -6.05 -3.04
C GLU A 876 -23.51 -6.44 -1.59
N VAL A 877 -24.48 -5.77 -0.97
CA VAL A 877 -24.90 -6.13 0.39
C VAL A 877 -25.83 -7.35 0.34
N SER A 878 -25.43 -8.43 1.03
CA SER A 878 -26.33 -9.52 1.39
C SER A 878 -26.77 -9.37 2.85
N GLY A 879 -28.04 -9.04 3.07
CA GLY A 879 -28.56 -8.68 4.39
C GLY A 879 -29.37 -7.38 4.38
N THR A 880 -29.51 -6.74 5.53
CA THR A 880 -30.12 -5.40 5.63
C THR A 880 -29.05 -4.32 5.72
N ALA A 881 -29.10 -3.33 4.83
CA ALA A 881 -28.05 -2.31 4.67
C ALA A 881 -27.75 -1.46 5.93
N ASN A 882 -28.67 -1.43 6.89
CA ASN A 882 -28.58 -0.71 8.17
C ASN A 882 -28.60 -1.64 9.40
N GLY A 883 -28.53 -2.97 9.19
CA GLY A 883 -28.58 -3.98 10.25
C GLY A 883 -29.89 -4.06 11.04
N GLN A 884 -31.00 -3.55 10.51
CA GLN A 884 -32.31 -3.66 11.16
C GLN A 884 -32.74 -5.11 11.44
N LYS A 885 -32.26 -6.07 10.64
CA LYS A 885 -32.56 -7.50 10.82
C LYS A 885 -31.26 -8.30 10.86
N ARG A 886 -31.18 -9.21 11.83
CA ARG A 886 -30.03 -10.12 11.99
C ARG A 886 -29.96 -11.16 10.86
N LEU A 887 -28.76 -11.59 10.56
CA LEU A 887 -28.47 -12.80 9.79
C LEU A 887 -28.56 -14.03 10.69
N GLU A 888 -29.03 -15.15 10.15
CA GLU A 888 -29.11 -16.45 10.85
C GLU A 888 -28.25 -17.51 10.17
N ALA A 889 -28.05 -17.43 8.84
CA ALA A 889 -27.21 -18.33 8.05
C ALA A 889 -26.70 -17.66 6.76
N VAL A 890 -25.70 -18.27 6.09
CA VAL A 890 -25.09 -17.79 4.84
C VAL A 890 -24.78 -18.93 3.86
N LYS A 891 -24.69 -18.61 2.56
CA LYS A 891 -24.22 -19.48 1.47
C LYS A 891 -23.32 -18.70 0.51
N ILE A 892 -22.23 -19.32 0.03
CA ILE A 892 -21.21 -18.67 -0.80
C ILE A 892 -20.67 -19.66 -1.85
N ARG A 893 -20.56 -19.28 -3.13
CA ARG A 893 -20.03 -20.12 -4.21
C ARG A 893 -19.24 -19.33 -5.26
N LEU A 894 -18.38 -20.02 -5.99
CA LEU A 894 -17.66 -19.49 -7.16
C LEU A 894 -18.44 -19.81 -8.46
N THR A 895 -18.03 -19.21 -9.58
CA THR A 895 -18.63 -19.42 -10.91
C THR A 895 -17.55 -19.54 -11.99
N GLU A 896 -17.91 -20.05 -13.16
CA GLU A 896 -17.03 -20.18 -14.35
C GLU A 896 -15.69 -20.89 -14.03
N GLU A 897 -14.57 -20.42 -14.58
CA GLU A 897 -13.26 -21.05 -14.41
C GLU A 897 -12.78 -21.02 -12.95
N MET A 898 -13.21 -20.02 -12.16
CA MET A 898 -12.93 -19.97 -10.72
C MET A 898 -13.54 -21.18 -9.98
N GLU A 899 -14.74 -21.63 -10.36
CA GLU A 899 -15.37 -22.82 -9.76
C GLU A 899 -14.62 -24.11 -10.09
N GLU A 900 -14.04 -24.19 -11.29
CA GLU A 900 -13.29 -25.37 -11.74
C GLU A 900 -11.93 -25.49 -11.05
N ARG A 901 -11.30 -24.36 -10.71
CA ARG A 901 -9.93 -24.28 -10.20
C ARG A 901 -9.81 -24.09 -8.69
N TYR A 902 -10.87 -23.61 -8.03
CA TYR A 902 -10.87 -23.31 -6.59
C TYR A 902 -12.11 -23.85 -5.87
N ASP A 903 -11.96 -24.05 -4.57
CA ASP A 903 -13.04 -24.28 -3.61
C ASP A 903 -13.11 -23.09 -2.64
N ILE A 904 -14.32 -22.66 -2.26
CA ILE A 904 -14.55 -21.58 -1.29
C ILE A 904 -15.12 -22.16 0.01
N TYR A 905 -14.34 -22.11 1.09
CA TYR A 905 -14.75 -22.57 2.41
C TYR A 905 -15.22 -21.39 3.28
N TYR A 906 -16.26 -21.59 4.08
CA TYR A 906 -16.75 -20.59 5.02
C TYR A 906 -17.42 -21.22 6.24
N ARG A 907 -17.43 -20.48 7.35
CA ARG A 907 -18.15 -20.83 8.58
C ARG A 907 -18.61 -19.58 9.32
N VAL A 908 -19.54 -19.76 10.25
CA VAL A 908 -20.08 -18.67 11.08
C VAL A 908 -19.99 -18.99 12.57
N HIS A 909 -19.90 -17.94 13.38
CA HIS A 909 -20.11 -17.98 14.82
C HIS A 909 -21.59 -17.69 15.10
N ALA A 910 -22.36 -18.67 15.54
CA ALA A 910 -23.79 -18.54 15.78
C ALA A 910 -24.10 -18.52 17.28
N GLN A 911 -25.07 -17.69 17.68
CA GLN A 911 -25.53 -17.58 19.06
C GLN A 911 -25.89 -18.97 19.63
N ASN A 912 -25.39 -19.27 20.83
CA ASN A 912 -25.53 -20.55 21.56
C ASN A 912 -24.85 -21.78 20.91
N PHE A 913 -24.25 -21.65 19.72
CA PHE A 913 -23.47 -22.71 19.07
C PHE A 913 -21.96 -22.41 19.06
N GLY A 914 -21.58 -21.14 19.09
CA GLY A 914 -20.21 -20.73 18.89
C GLY A 914 -19.79 -20.86 17.43
N TRP A 915 -18.50 -21.10 17.17
CA TRP A 915 -17.99 -21.40 15.84
C TRP A 915 -18.50 -22.76 15.34
N MET A 916 -19.27 -22.72 14.26
CA MET A 916 -19.76 -23.92 13.57
C MET A 916 -18.70 -24.48 12.61
N GLY A 917 -18.90 -25.70 12.11
CA GLY A 917 -17.98 -26.31 11.13
C GLY A 917 -17.90 -25.56 9.81
N TRP A 918 -16.79 -25.76 9.09
CA TRP A 918 -16.58 -25.25 7.74
C TRP A 918 -17.47 -25.96 6.73
N THR A 919 -18.10 -25.18 5.86
CA THR A 919 -18.86 -25.64 4.70
C THR A 919 -18.23 -25.08 3.42
N LYS A 920 -18.65 -25.52 2.23
CA LYS A 920 -18.10 -24.99 0.97
C LYS A 920 -19.10 -24.94 -0.18
N ASN A 921 -18.77 -24.14 -1.20
CA ASN A 921 -19.37 -24.18 -2.54
C ASN A 921 -20.91 -24.19 -2.57
N GLY A 922 -21.54 -23.27 -1.83
CA GLY A 922 -22.98 -23.02 -1.86
C GLY A 922 -23.79 -23.75 -0.78
N GLU A 923 -23.16 -24.62 0.00
CA GLU A 923 -23.78 -25.30 1.15
C GLU A 923 -24.10 -24.34 2.31
N SER A 924 -25.09 -24.64 3.14
CA SER A 924 -25.50 -23.72 4.22
C SER A 924 -24.47 -23.67 5.37
N ALA A 925 -24.25 -22.49 5.95
CA ALA A 925 -23.56 -22.30 7.23
C ALA A 925 -24.40 -21.45 8.19
N GLY A 926 -24.55 -21.88 9.45
CA GLY A 926 -25.31 -21.15 10.48
C GLY A 926 -26.56 -21.88 11.00
N THR A 927 -27.61 -21.13 11.33
CA THR A 927 -28.85 -21.69 11.89
C THR A 927 -30.11 -21.24 11.15
N GLU A 928 -31.14 -22.08 11.14
CA GLU A 928 -32.44 -21.75 10.57
C GLU A 928 -33.57 -22.10 11.55
N GLY A 929 -34.52 -21.20 11.76
CA GLY A 929 -35.71 -21.42 12.60
C GLY A 929 -35.48 -21.33 14.11
N TYR A 930 -34.22 -21.28 14.58
CA TYR A 930 -33.91 -21.05 16.00
C TYR A 930 -34.16 -19.61 16.46
N GLY A 931 -34.07 -18.66 15.54
CA GLY A 931 -34.03 -17.24 15.87
C GLY A 931 -32.65 -16.78 16.37
N TYR A 932 -31.60 -17.58 16.17
CA TYR A 932 -30.25 -17.29 16.63
C TYR A 932 -29.49 -16.46 15.61
N ARG A 933 -28.84 -15.39 16.09
CA ARG A 933 -28.02 -14.50 15.26
C ARG A 933 -26.69 -15.17 14.89
N VAL A 934 -26.21 -14.86 13.69
CA VAL A 934 -24.79 -14.92 13.38
C VAL A 934 -24.10 -13.72 14.02
N GLU A 935 -22.92 -13.91 14.61
CA GLU A 935 -22.14 -12.88 15.29
C GLU A 935 -20.81 -12.60 14.58
N ALA A 936 -20.26 -13.60 13.88
CA ALA A 936 -19.05 -13.46 13.06
C ALA A 936 -19.00 -14.48 11.92
N ILE A 937 -18.16 -14.24 10.91
CA ILE A 937 -17.94 -15.08 9.73
C ILE A 937 -16.45 -15.20 9.39
N GLN A 938 -16.05 -16.35 8.85
CA GLN A 938 -14.76 -16.59 8.19
C GLN A 938 -14.98 -17.19 6.80
N ILE A 939 -14.20 -16.75 5.81
CA ILE A 939 -14.26 -17.18 4.40
C ILE A 939 -12.82 -17.38 3.90
N LYS A 940 -12.53 -18.47 3.20
CA LYS A 940 -11.21 -18.79 2.67
C LYS A 940 -11.31 -19.50 1.32
N ILE A 941 -10.62 -18.98 0.31
CA ILE A 941 -10.46 -19.64 -1.00
C ILE A 941 -9.24 -20.56 -0.99
N VAL A 942 -9.34 -21.73 -1.61
CA VAL A 942 -8.25 -22.72 -1.73
C VAL A 942 -8.28 -23.40 -3.09
N LYS A 943 -7.15 -23.95 -3.55
CA LYS A 943 -7.08 -24.75 -4.80
C LYS A 943 -8.11 -25.88 -4.79
N LYS A 944 -8.63 -26.23 -5.97
CA LYS A 944 -9.66 -27.26 -6.12
C LYS A 944 -9.26 -28.56 -5.42
N GLY A 945 -10.16 -29.09 -4.58
CA GLY A 945 -9.93 -30.35 -3.88
C GLY A 945 -9.01 -30.27 -2.66
N ALA A 946 -8.52 -29.08 -2.30
CA ALA A 946 -7.77 -28.91 -1.05
C ALA A 946 -8.64 -29.17 0.20
N GLN A 947 -7.98 -29.56 1.29
CA GLN A 947 -8.63 -29.88 2.56
C GLN A 947 -9.25 -28.63 3.21
N ALA A 948 -10.35 -28.83 3.94
CA ALA A 948 -11.00 -27.78 4.70
C ALA A 948 -10.05 -27.18 5.77
N PRO A 949 -10.17 -25.88 6.10
CA PRO A 949 -9.30 -25.26 7.12
C PRO A 949 -9.51 -25.79 8.55
N GLY A 950 -10.59 -26.54 8.80
CA GLY A 950 -10.90 -27.14 10.10
C GLY A 950 -12.04 -28.15 9.99
N THR A 951 -12.66 -28.48 11.13
CA THR A 951 -13.79 -29.43 11.17
C THR A 951 -14.92 -29.01 10.24
N THR A 952 -15.53 -29.99 9.58
CA THR A 952 -16.71 -29.84 8.70
C THR A 952 -17.99 -30.37 9.36
N GLU A 953 -17.92 -30.76 10.64
CA GLU A 953 -19.07 -31.21 11.42
C GLU A 953 -19.89 -30.03 11.96
N GLN A 954 -21.21 -30.21 12.08
CA GLN A 954 -22.14 -29.20 12.62
C GLN A 954 -22.01 -27.81 11.95
N CYS A 955 -21.80 -27.77 10.63
CA CYS A 955 -21.71 -26.52 9.87
C CYS A 955 -23.05 -25.75 9.76
N PHE A 956 -24.18 -26.46 9.85
CA PHE A 956 -25.53 -25.88 9.78
C PHE A 956 -26.52 -26.63 10.69
N SER A 957 -27.43 -25.90 11.35
CA SER A 957 -28.45 -26.47 12.23
C SER A 957 -29.83 -25.84 12.03
N LYS A 958 -30.88 -26.66 11.93
CA LYS A 958 -32.26 -26.20 11.66
C LYS A 958 -33.22 -26.64 12.76
N LYS A 959 -34.01 -25.71 13.33
CA LYS A 959 -34.91 -25.98 14.46
C LYS A 959 -36.11 -26.80 14.01
N TRP A 960 -36.38 -27.85 14.78
CA TRP A 960 -37.39 -28.85 14.46
C TRP A 960 -38.79 -28.50 14.99
N THR A 961 -39.76 -29.15 14.36
CA THR A 961 -41.21 -29.00 14.49
C THR A 961 -41.75 -29.48 15.86
N SER A 962 -42.71 -28.76 16.47
CA SER A 962 -43.41 -29.16 17.71
C SER A 962 -44.48 -30.22 17.44
N ILE A 963 -44.69 -31.17 18.35
CA ILE A 963 -45.82 -32.12 18.26
C ILE A 963 -47.07 -31.54 18.92
N VAL A 964 -48.21 -31.64 18.24
CA VAL A 964 -49.51 -31.14 18.67
C VAL A 964 -50.50 -32.29 18.69
N TYR A 965 -51.24 -32.43 19.77
CA TYR A 965 -52.19 -33.54 19.91
C TYR A 965 -53.40 -33.19 20.76
N SER A 966 -54.48 -33.94 20.57
CA SER A 966 -55.69 -33.87 21.39
C SER A 966 -56.27 -35.28 21.60
N ALA A 967 -57.05 -35.43 22.68
CA ALA A 967 -57.76 -36.64 23.01
C ALA A 967 -59.27 -36.41 22.98
N HIS A 968 -60.02 -37.40 22.51
CA HIS A 968 -61.46 -37.50 22.67
C HIS A 968 -61.78 -38.35 23.89
N VAL A 969 -62.32 -37.71 24.93
CA VAL A 969 -62.57 -38.36 26.24
C VAL A 969 -64.05 -38.65 26.40
N GLN A 970 -64.38 -39.80 26.99
CA GLN A 970 -65.74 -40.18 27.32
C GLN A 970 -66.48 -39.04 28.05
N ASP A 971 -67.72 -38.78 27.61
CA ASP A 971 -68.64 -37.77 28.15
C ASP A 971 -68.13 -36.31 28.10
N ILE A 972 -66.94 -36.06 27.52
CA ILE A 972 -66.35 -34.72 27.32
C ILE A 972 -66.26 -34.40 25.81
N GLY A 973 -65.91 -35.37 24.99
CA GLY A 973 -65.62 -35.16 23.57
C GLY A 973 -64.15 -34.77 23.32
N TRP A 974 -63.89 -34.10 22.20
CA TRP A 974 -62.55 -33.61 21.86
C TRP A 974 -62.15 -32.45 22.78
N GLN A 975 -61.00 -32.61 23.43
CA GLN A 975 -60.36 -31.53 24.18
C GLN A 975 -59.52 -30.62 23.26
N ASN A 976 -59.14 -29.44 23.75
CA ASN A 976 -58.24 -28.52 23.04
C ASN A 976 -56.90 -29.20 22.70
N ASN A 977 -56.28 -28.74 21.61
CA ASN A 977 -54.94 -29.18 21.25
C ASN A 977 -53.91 -28.74 22.30
N VAL A 978 -53.06 -29.68 22.70
CA VAL A 978 -51.91 -29.47 23.57
C VAL A 978 -50.62 -29.73 22.80
N LYS A 979 -49.48 -29.28 23.34
CA LYS A 979 -48.16 -29.39 22.70
C LYS A 979 -47.16 -30.06 23.63
N ASP A 980 -46.18 -30.73 23.03
CA ASP A 980 -44.91 -31.19 23.63
C ASP A 980 -44.92 -31.37 25.16
N GLY A 981 -45.37 -32.54 25.61
CA GLY A 981 -45.33 -32.98 27.01
C GLY A 981 -46.53 -32.55 27.85
N ALA A 982 -47.41 -31.69 27.35
CA ALA A 982 -48.63 -31.31 28.06
C ALA A 982 -49.69 -32.42 28.06
N LEU A 983 -50.48 -32.51 29.14
CA LEU A 983 -51.47 -33.59 29.30
C LEU A 983 -52.64 -33.45 28.31
N ALA A 984 -52.95 -34.50 27.57
CA ALA A 984 -54.23 -34.68 26.87
C ALA A 984 -55.02 -35.84 27.51
N GLY A 985 -56.26 -35.61 27.90
CA GLY A 985 -57.11 -36.56 28.63
C GLY A 985 -57.52 -36.05 30.01
N THR A 986 -57.80 -36.98 30.93
CA THR A 986 -58.13 -36.71 32.33
C THR A 986 -57.46 -37.72 33.25
N THR A 987 -56.97 -37.29 34.41
CA THR A 987 -56.47 -38.19 35.46
C THR A 987 -57.39 -38.14 36.67
N GLY A 988 -57.71 -39.29 37.27
CA GLY A 988 -58.52 -39.37 38.49
C GLY A 988 -60.04 -39.27 38.29
N GLU A 989 -60.52 -38.95 37.08
CA GLU A 989 -61.95 -38.88 36.76
C GLU A 989 -62.56 -40.21 36.28
N SER A 990 -61.74 -41.26 36.14
CA SER A 990 -62.17 -42.56 35.63
C SER A 990 -62.78 -42.56 34.23
N LYS A 991 -62.47 -41.56 33.40
CA LYS A 991 -62.96 -41.43 32.01
C LYS A 991 -61.96 -42.02 31.01
N ARG A 992 -62.45 -42.76 30.02
CA ARG A 992 -61.61 -43.33 28.95
C ARG A 992 -61.31 -42.32 27.85
N VAL A 993 -60.11 -42.38 27.31
CA VAL A 993 -59.79 -41.88 25.97
C VAL A 993 -60.37 -42.85 24.94
N GLU A 994 -61.13 -42.33 23.98
CA GLU A 994 -61.77 -43.09 22.90
C GLU A 994 -61.09 -42.88 21.55
N ALA A 995 -60.47 -41.71 21.33
CA ALA A 995 -59.68 -41.41 20.13
C ALA A 995 -58.60 -40.35 20.41
N ILE A 996 -57.58 -40.30 19.56
CA ILE A 996 -56.45 -39.35 19.62
C ILE A 996 -56.16 -38.82 18.20
N LYS A 997 -55.79 -37.54 18.10
CA LYS A 997 -55.21 -36.91 16.91
C LYS A 997 -53.85 -36.32 17.26
N ILE A 998 -52.87 -36.53 16.39
CA ILE A 998 -51.47 -36.09 16.55
C ILE A 998 -50.99 -35.51 15.21
N SER A 999 -50.43 -34.30 15.24
CA SER A 999 -49.88 -33.58 14.11
C SER A 999 -48.55 -32.93 14.48
N LEU A 1000 -47.74 -32.59 13.48
CA LEU A 1000 -46.57 -31.74 13.64
C LEU A 1000 -46.94 -30.27 13.32
N SER A 1001 -46.43 -29.30 14.08
CA SER A 1001 -46.63 -27.86 13.88
C SER A 1001 -45.33 -27.05 14.01
N GLY A 1002 -45.12 -26.08 13.13
CA GLY A 1002 -43.83 -25.35 12.98
C GLY A 1002 -43.17 -25.64 11.63
N GLN A 1003 -42.27 -24.77 11.16
CA GLN A 1003 -41.65 -24.92 9.83
C GLN A 1003 -40.82 -26.22 9.73
N LYS A 1004 -40.84 -26.76 8.50
CA LYS A 1004 -40.73 -28.19 8.16
C LYS A 1004 -39.29 -28.66 8.02
N ALA A 1005 -38.99 -29.75 8.69
CA ALA A 1005 -38.11 -30.74 8.14
C ALA A 1005 -38.91 -31.84 7.43
N GLU A 1006 -38.29 -32.59 6.53
CA GLU A 1006 -39.01 -33.62 5.76
C GLU A 1006 -39.42 -34.80 6.66
N GLY A 1007 -40.71 -35.08 6.73
CA GLY A 1007 -41.25 -36.14 7.59
C GLY A 1007 -42.68 -35.91 8.06
N SER A 1008 -43.27 -36.95 8.64
CA SER A 1008 -44.61 -36.98 9.23
C SER A 1008 -44.59 -37.67 10.60
N VAL A 1009 -45.59 -37.40 11.45
CA VAL A 1009 -45.88 -38.27 12.61
C VAL A 1009 -46.88 -39.35 12.20
N GLU A 1010 -46.53 -40.61 12.47
CA GLU A 1010 -47.35 -41.79 12.19
C GLU A 1010 -47.70 -42.51 13.50
N TYR A 1011 -48.96 -42.89 13.70
CA TYR A 1011 -49.41 -43.47 14.96
C TYR A 1011 -50.59 -44.43 14.80
N SER A 1012 -50.74 -45.36 15.75
CA SER A 1012 -51.83 -46.32 15.80
C SER A 1012 -52.30 -46.54 17.24
N ALA A 1013 -53.59 -46.87 17.40
CA ALA A 1013 -54.22 -47.15 18.69
C ALA A 1013 -54.68 -48.61 18.77
N HIS A 1014 -54.50 -49.24 19.94
CA HIS A 1014 -55.14 -50.50 20.31
C HIS A 1014 -56.48 -50.19 20.96
N VAL A 1015 -57.57 -50.61 20.32
CA VAL A 1015 -58.94 -50.27 20.76
C VAL A 1015 -59.67 -51.53 21.21
N GLN A 1016 -60.47 -51.40 22.27
CA GLN A 1016 -61.33 -52.46 22.77
C GLN A 1016 -62.13 -53.17 21.65
N ASP A 1017 -62.10 -54.51 21.66
CA ASP A 1017 -62.76 -55.40 20.69
C ASP A 1017 -62.41 -55.12 19.22
N ILE A 1018 -61.29 -54.44 18.96
CA ILE A 1018 -60.77 -54.16 17.60
C ILE A 1018 -59.29 -54.58 17.53
N GLY A 1019 -58.53 -54.34 18.59
CA GLY A 1019 -57.09 -54.54 18.60
C GLY A 1019 -56.35 -53.33 18.00
N TRP A 1020 -55.10 -53.55 17.58
CA TRP A 1020 -54.29 -52.54 16.90
C TRP A 1020 -54.90 -52.15 15.55
N GLN A 1021 -55.26 -50.88 15.39
CA GLN A 1021 -55.73 -50.32 14.12
C GLN A 1021 -54.55 -50.04 13.17
N LYS A 1022 -54.83 -49.84 11.86
CA LYS A 1022 -53.83 -49.36 10.89
C LYS A 1022 -53.28 -47.99 11.34
N SER A 1023 -52.00 -47.76 11.07
CA SER A 1023 -51.37 -46.47 11.34
C SER A 1023 -51.99 -45.34 10.51
N VAL A 1024 -52.10 -44.17 11.12
CA VAL A 1024 -52.58 -42.93 10.52
C VAL A 1024 -51.51 -41.84 10.66
N LYS A 1025 -51.60 -40.77 9.86
CA LYS A 1025 -50.61 -39.69 9.84
C LYS A 1025 -51.25 -38.33 10.11
N ASP A 1026 -50.47 -37.42 10.69
CA ASP A 1026 -50.70 -35.97 10.74
C ASP A 1026 -52.18 -35.53 10.84
N GLY A 1027 -52.75 -35.63 12.04
CA GLY A 1027 -54.08 -35.11 12.38
C GLY A 1027 -55.26 -36.04 12.05
N ALA A 1028 -55.01 -37.16 11.35
CA ALA A 1028 -56.00 -38.20 11.13
C ALA A 1028 -56.40 -38.92 12.43
N LEU A 1029 -57.60 -39.49 12.49
CA LEU A 1029 -58.12 -40.06 13.73
C LEU A 1029 -57.57 -41.47 14.00
N ALA A 1030 -56.98 -41.70 15.18
CA ALA A 1030 -56.70 -43.03 15.73
C ALA A 1030 -57.66 -43.31 16.90
N GLY A 1031 -58.35 -44.45 16.92
CA GLY A 1031 -59.41 -44.78 17.88
C GLY A 1031 -60.80 -44.84 17.26
N THR A 1032 -61.83 -44.57 18.07
CA THR A 1032 -63.23 -44.44 17.62
C THR A 1032 -63.96 -43.35 18.39
N THR A 1033 -64.84 -42.60 17.73
CA THR A 1033 -65.77 -41.69 18.39
C THR A 1033 -67.20 -42.24 18.32
N GLY A 1034 -68.00 -42.02 19.37
CA GLY A 1034 -69.42 -42.38 19.40
C GLY A 1034 -69.74 -43.88 19.48
N LYS A 1035 -68.73 -44.75 19.62
CA LYS A 1035 -68.90 -46.22 19.74
C LYS A 1035 -68.71 -46.76 21.17
N GLY A 1036 -68.38 -45.90 22.12
CA GLY A 1036 -68.17 -46.28 23.52
C GLY A 1036 -66.96 -47.17 23.79
N LYS A 1037 -66.02 -47.28 22.84
CA LYS A 1037 -64.84 -48.17 22.93
C LYS A 1037 -63.63 -47.41 23.47
N ARG A 1038 -62.95 -47.98 24.46
CA ARG A 1038 -61.71 -47.42 25.04
C ARG A 1038 -60.49 -47.69 24.14
N VAL A 1039 -59.58 -46.72 24.11
CA VAL A 1039 -58.19 -46.94 23.71
C VAL A 1039 -57.45 -47.55 24.89
N GLU A 1040 -56.67 -48.60 24.65
CA GLU A 1040 -55.94 -49.35 25.67
C GLU A 1040 -54.42 -49.19 25.53
N ALA A 1041 -53.91 -49.01 24.31
CA ALA A 1041 -52.50 -48.74 24.03
C ALA A 1041 -52.31 -47.86 22.77
N ILE A 1042 -51.13 -47.25 22.62
CA ILE A 1042 -50.75 -46.41 21.47
C ILE A 1042 -49.31 -46.67 21.03
N LYS A 1043 -49.03 -46.50 19.74
CA LYS A 1043 -47.69 -46.43 19.14
C LYS A 1043 -47.58 -45.14 18.32
N ILE A 1044 -46.46 -44.44 18.41
CA ILE A 1044 -46.19 -43.18 17.72
C ILE A 1044 -44.75 -43.22 17.17
N ASN A 1045 -44.56 -42.87 15.91
CA ASN A 1045 -43.28 -42.84 15.24
C ASN A 1045 -43.12 -41.58 14.38
N LEU A 1046 -41.88 -41.14 14.15
CA LEU A 1046 -41.54 -40.12 13.17
C LEU A 1046 -41.10 -40.80 11.87
N THR A 1047 -41.23 -40.11 10.74
CA THR A 1047 -40.84 -40.59 9.40
C THR A 1047 -40.01 -39.55 8.65
N GLY A 1048 -39.38 -39.92 7.54
CA GLY A 1048 -38.53 -39.01 6.76
C GLY A 1048 -37.23 -38.65 7.47
N THR A 1049 -36.58 -37.56 7.06
CA THR A 1049 -35.34 -37.06 7.68
C THR A 1049 -35.55 -36.63 9.13
N LEU A 1050 -36.80 -36.31 9.52
CA LEU A 1050 -37.18 -36.09 10.91
C LEU A 1050 -36.97 -37.31 11.83
N SER A 1051 -37.13 -38.53 11.31
CA SER A 1051 -36.87 -39.74 12.10
C SER A 1051 -35.38 -40.02 12.31
N GLU A 1052 -34.52 -39.39 11.50
CA GLU A 1052 -33.07 -39.54 11.60
C GLU A 1052 -32.50 -38.63 12.70
N SER A 1053 -33.04 -37.42 12.82
CA SER A 1053 -32.58 -36.37 13.73
C SER A 1053 -33.31 -36.28 15.07
N CYS A 1054 -34.53 -36.80 15.18
CA CYS A 1054 -35.36 -36.70 16.38
C CYS A 1054 -35.92 -38.06 16.85
N ASP A 1055 -36.20 -38.13 18.14
CA ASP A 1055 -36.97 -39.18 18.79
C ASP A 1055 -38.33 -38.62 19.25
N VAL A 1056 -39.42 -39.38 19.09
CA VAL A 1056 -40.73 -39.07 19.69
C VAL A 1056 -40.94 -39.91 20.95
N TYR A 1057 -41.05 -39.25 22.10
CA TYR A 1057 -41.30 -39.87 23.39
C TYR A 1057 -42.75 -39.70 23.80
N TYR A 1058 -43.34 -40.73 24.39
CA TYR A 1058 -44.71 -40.69 24.91
C TYR A 1058 -44.94 -41.62 26.08
N ARG A 1059 -45.90 -41.27 26.94
CA ARG A 1059 -46.40 -42.12 28.03
C ARG A 1059 -47.89 -41.95 28.20
N VAL A 1060 -48.53 -42.90 28.88
CA VAL A 1060 -49.98 -42.90 29.11
C VAL A 1060 -50.32 -43.12 30.58
N HIS A 1061 -51.41 -42.51 31.03
CA HIS A 1061 -52.07 -42.82 32.29
C HIS A 1061 -53.09 -43.93 32.04
N ALA A 1062 -52.82 -45.14 32.53
CA ALA A 1062 -53.68 -46.29 32.35
C ALA A 1062 -54.47 -46.60 33.63
N GLN A 1063 -55.72 -47.01 33.46
CA GLN A 1063 -56.61 -47.40 34.55
C GLN A 1063 -55.93 -48.44 35.47
N ASP A 1064 -56.01 -48.22 36.78
CA ASP A 1064 -55.44 -49.03 37.87
C ASP A 1064 -53.90 -49.12 37.90
N HIS A 1065 -53.21 -48.52 36.91
CA HIS A 1065 -51.75 -48.47 36.84
C HIS A 1065 -51.18 -47.06 37.04
N GLY A 1066 -52.01 -46.02 36.88
CA GLY A 1066 -51.55 -44.63 36.90
C GLY A 1066 -50.71 -44.30 35.67
N TRP A 1067 -49.78 -43.36 35.81
CA TRP A 1067 -48.78 -43.08 34.78
C TRP A 1067 -47.80 -44.25 34.61
N LEU A 1068 -47.81 -44.86 33.42
CA LEU A 1068 -46.79 -45.80 32.98
C LEU A 1068 -45.52 -45.05 32.54
N GLY A 1069 -44.42 -45.78 32.36
CA GLY A 1069 -43.14 -45.19 31.91
C GLY A 1069 -43.20 -44.56 30.53
N TRP A 1070 -42.17 -43.77 30.21
CA TRP A 1070 -41.99 -43.23 28.87
C TRP A 1070 -41.50 -44.31 27.91
N THR A 1071 -41.97 -44.26 26.67
CA THR A 1071 -41.47 -45.07 25.55
C THR A 1071 -41.17 -44.17 24.36
N LYS A 1072 -40.57 -44.70 23.30
CA LYS A 1072 -40.24 -43.92 22.10
C LYS A 1072 -40.33 -44.71 20.80
N ASN A 1073 -40.45 -43.98 19.68
CA ASN A 1073 -40.27 -44.43 18.30
C ASN A 1073 -40.91 -45.80 17.98
N GLY A 1074 -42.24 -45.85 17.98
CA GLY A 1074 -43.02 -47.02 17.57
C GLY A 1074 -43.20 -48.10 18.65
N ASN A 1075 -42.50 -48.03 19.78
CA ASN A 1075 -42.70 -48.95 20.90
C ASN A 1075 -44.07 -48.71 21.58
N PRO A 1076 -44.83 -49.75 21.98
CA PRO A 1076 -46.16 -49.53 22.56
C PRO A 1076 -46.10 -48.82 23.92
N ALA A 1077 -47.13 -48.02 24.23
CA ALA A 1077 -47.43 -47.49 25.56
C ALA A 1077 -48.88 -47.82 25.94
N GLY A 1078 -49.13 -48.29 27.17
CA GLY A 1078 -50.47 -48.65 27.67
C GLY A 1078 -50.62 -50.12 28.07
N THR A 1079 -51.78 -50.72 27.80
CA THR A 1079 -52.04 -52.11 28.14
C THR A 1079 -52.63 -52.90 26.98
N GLU A 1080 -52.33 -54.20 26.90
CA GLU A 1080 -52.92 -55.12 25.92
C GLU A 1080 -53.38 -56.41 26.62
N GLY A 1081 -54.62 -56.83 26.35
CA GLY A 1081 -55.21 -58.05 26.95
C GLY A 1081 -55.68 -57.92 28.41
N LEU A 1082 -55.46 -56.76 29.04
CA LEU A 1082 -55.86 -56.47 30.44
C LEU A 1082 -57.19 -55.73 30.58
N SER A 1083 -57.77 -55.28 29.46
CA SER A 1083 -59.00 -54.48 29.45
C SER A 1083 -58.92 -53.15 30.23
N LYS A 1084 -57.73 -52.55 30.35
CA LYS A 1084 -57.53 -51.27 31.04
C LYS A 1084 -57.50 -50.11 30.03
N ARG A 1085 -58.31 -49.08 30.28
CA ARG A 1085 -58.38 -47.88 29.42
C ARG A 1085 -57.17 -46.97 29.63
N ILE A 1086 -56.77 -46.27 28.59
CA ILE A 1086 -55.99 -45.03 28.71
C ILE A 1086 -56.95 -43.92 29.15
N GLU A 1087 -56.53 -43.11 30.11
CA GLU A 1087 -57.26 -41.95 30.63
C GLU A 1087 -56.59 -40.62 30.24
N ALA A 1088 -55.27 -40.61 30.08
CA ALA A 1088 -54.50 -39.47 29.59
C ALA A 1088 -53.21 -39.89 28.86
N ILE A 1089 -52.63 -38.97 28.08
CA ILE A 1089 -51.39 -39.16 27.31
C ILE A 1089 -50.54 -37.88 27.32
N GLU A 1090 -49.22 -38.06 27.33
CA GLU A 1090 -48.22 -37.02 27.09
C GLU A 1090 -47.30 -37.46 25.95
N ILE A 1091 -46.97 -36.55 25.03
CA ILE A 1091 -46.13 -36.80 23.84
C ILE A 1091 -45.18 -35.62 23.66
N LYS A 1092 -43.89 -35.87 23.41
CA LYS A 1092 -42.90 -34.84 23.08
C LYS A 1092 -41.92 -35.32 22.03
N VAL A 1093 -41.46 -34.40 21.19
CA VAL A 1093 -40.33 -34.63 20.27
C VAL A 1093 -39.05 -34.11 20.91
N VAL A 1094 -37.98 -34.89 20.83
CA VAL A 1094 -36.66 -34.57 21.41
C VAL A 1094 -35.60 -34.84 20.36
N THR A 1095 -34.67 -33.91 20.13
CA THR A 1095 -33.54 -34.15 19.21
C THR A 1095 -32.71 -35.33 19.70
N LYS A 1096 -32.24 -36.18 18.79
CA LYS A 1096 -31.35 -37.27 19.19
C LYS A 1096 -30.04 -36.68 19.74
N GLY A 1097 -29.66 -37.15 20.92
CA GLY A 1097 -28.52 -36.62 21.69
C GLY A 1097 -28.92 -35.69 22.84
N ASP A 1098 -30.12 -35.09 22.79
CA ASP A 1098 -30.65 -34.28 23.89
C ASP A 1098 -31.20 -35.15 25.04
N THR A 1099 -31.36 -34.53 26.21
CA THR A 1099 -31.84 -35.21 27.43
C THR A 1099 -33.25 -35.81 27.24
N ALA A 1100 -33.30 -37.15 27.21
CA ALA A 1100 -34.54 -37.92 27.18
C ALA A 1100 -35.36 -37.72 28.49
N PRO A 1101 -36.70 -37.84 28.46
CA PRO A 1101 -37.46 -37.98 29.70
C PRO A 1101 -36.99 -39.20 30.49
N GLU A 1102 -37.03 -39.12 31.82
CA GLU A 1102 -36.71 -40.24 32.69
C GLU A 1102 -37.65 -41.42 32.39
N MET A 1103 -37.10 -42.50 31.84
CA MET A 1103 -37.90 -43.58 31.27
C MET A 1103 -38.78 -44.31 32.31
N GLY A 1104 -38.42 -44.27 33.59
CA GLY A 1104 -39.26 -44.71 34.70
C GLY A 1104 -39.69 -46.19 34.64
N LYS A 1105 -40.85 -46.51 35.24
CA LYS A 1105 -41.47 -47.86 35.31
C LYS A 1105 -41.76 -48.46 33.92
N GLU A 1106 -42.31 -49.67 33.86
CA GLU A 1106 -42.74 -50.32 32.60
C GLU A 1106 -43.75 -49.43 31.82
N ALA A 1107 -43.48 -49.17 30.54
CA ALA A 1107 -44.31 -48.30 29.68
C ALA A 1107 -45.51 -49.02 29.05
N PHE A 1108 -45.46 -50.36 29.00
CA PHE A 1108 -46.46 -51.20 28.37
C PHE A 1108 -46.63 -52.53 29.11
N VAL A 1109 -47.86 -52.89 29.46
CA VAL A 1109 -48.18 -54.12 30.19
C VAL A 1109 -49.06 -55.01 29.33
N LYS A 1110 -48.62 -56.25 29.08
CA LYS A 1110 -49.36 -57.22 28.26
C LYS A 1110 -49.65 -58.49 29.05
N LYS A 1111 -50.87 -59.02 28.88
CA LYS A 1111 -51.32 -60.30 29.44
C LYS A 1111 -50.84 -61.50 28.62
#